data_AF-A0A949PA20-F1
#
_entry.id   AF-A0A949PA20-F1
#
_cell.length_a   1.000
_cell.length_b   1.000
_cell.length_c   1.000
_cell.angle_alpha   90.00
_cell.angle_beta   90.00
_cell.angle_gamma   90.00
#
_symmetry.space_group_name_H-M   'P 1'
#
loop_
_entity.id
_entity.type
_entity.pdbx_description
1 polymer ?
#
loop_
_entity_poly.entity_id
_entity_poly.type
_entity_poly.pdbx_seq_one_letter_code
_entity_poly.pdbx_strand_id
1 'polypeptide(L)'
;MATALLAVSLFGTLNFFAASQLLREGTEDQVASVAQARARTIEASTGNLLAEVSAMAADLGVTTALEDFISAYDELQTQPLDPEQLATLDESYATEVIEPLNAAGLGPVTVEELRPASTAGQYVQYHYSLSPKDEDGRSQPPTDAGDGSTYSEVNSEYSEFLSTLAESVGQGDLMLISADTGEVVYTVDKQIDVGTNLLDGPYDESALAIAARDRLPNVKAGEALLTNFDIYIPGGGKPVLFALATVRSGSEVIGVLALEVPVEALNGITTADGNWEEVGLGSGESYVVAADLVLQSESRLWIEDPEKYLRDVDEPELADFIEAFDSPVGIQIVDTVAVQEALDEGSFVGSTKNYLGQETFTSSNEISIPGVQWVVVTDVPLTDVSDPLYDYLWKIALVLLLVLPASAAVGFWLAKRLTKPIAPAVEAALAVAEGERDPDLPPLGNDEFGDLGRRLRRMAAELGKQEAALAQEYEDTRQLMMAVLPPHLVESTGELTGTGAGADVATVVAISVDTGKSGPETDDSELVESLATVAQFAEDLAAENSMERVRVAADRYLFLAGAGHDDDGAANALEFSAALATKVRSFNETSDHHFTLHVGLSTGAVATGVLGSGALTFGAWGDPVRRALAIGALSKGEEILVDSSTAAAASDSWVMNSANHIVDLNDEPMRLFTLQLETAT
;
A
#
# COMPACT_ATOMS: atom_id res chain seq x y z
N MET A 1 1.55 -5.85 1.17
CA MET A 1 2.27 -4.86 0.34
C MET A 1 1.36 -4.29 -0.76
N ALA A 2 0.81 -5.12 -1.66
CA ALA A 2 -0.07 -4.65 -2.75
C ALA A 2 -1.30 -3.86 -2.28
N THR A 3 -1.97 -4.30 -1.21
CA THR A 3 -3.14 -3.60 -0.65
C THR A 3 -2.81 -2.23 -0.06
N ALA A 4 -1.66 -2.11 0.62
CA ALA A 4 -1.19 -0.83 1.16
C ALA A 4 -0.79 0.14 0.04
N LEU A 5 -0.13 -0.36 -1.00
CA LEU A 5 0.26 0.45 -2.17
C LEU A 5 -0.96 0.95 -2.94
N LEU A 6 -1.98 0.11 -3.13
CA LEU A 6 -3.25 0.51 -3.74
C LEU A 6 -3.98 1.56 -2.89
N ALA A 7 -4.03 1.39 -1.57
CA ALA A 7 -4.70 2.34 -0.69
C ALA A 7 -4.01 3.72 -0.69
N VAL A 8 -2.68 3.76 -0.60
CA VAL A 8 -1.93 5.02 -0.62
C VAL A 8 -2.00 5.68 -1.99
N SER A 9 -1.90 4.91 -3.09
CA SER A 9 -2.04 5.45 -4.44
C SER A 9 -3.43 6.03 -4.67
N LEU A 10 -4.48 5.30 -4.27
CA LEU A 10 -5.87 5.76 -4.41
C LEU A 10 -6.11 7.04 -3.59
N PHE A 11 -5.67 7.05 -2.34
CA PHE A 11 -5.78 8.21 -1.46
C PHE A 11 -4.99 9.41 -1.99
N GLY A 12 -3.76 9.19 -2.50
CA GLY A 12 -2.94 10.22 -3.12
C GLY A 12 -3.61 10.82 -4.35
N THR A 13 -4.15 9.97 -5.26
CA THR A 13 -4.88 10.45 -6.44
C THR A 13 -6.14 11.22 -6.08
N LEU A 14 -6.93 10.75 -5.11
CA LEU A 14 -8.15 11.43 -4.66
C LEU A 14 -7.85 12.80 -4.06
N ASN A 15 -6.83 12.90 -3.18
CA ASN A 15 -6.43 14.18 -2.61
C ASN A 15 -5.85 15.11 -3.66
N PHE A 16 -5.08 14.61 -4.63
CA PHE A 16 -4.56 15.42 -5.72
C PHE A 16 -5.69 16.02 -6.57
N PHE A 17 -6.69 15.21 -6.95
CA PHE A 17 -7.86 15.71 -7.68
C PHE A 17 -8.68 16.72 -6.85
N ALA A 18 -8.91 16.44 -5.57
CA ALA A 18 -9.62 17.37 -4.70
C ALA A 18 -8.84 18.69 -4.50
N ALA A 19 -7.53 18.62 -4.28
CA ALA A 19 -6.67 19.80 -4.10
C ALA A 19 -6.57 20.62 -5.37
N SER A 20 -6.39 19.99 -6.54
CA SER A 20 -6.34 20.70 -7.83
C SER A 20 -7.65 21.41 -8.14
N GLN A 21 -8.80 20.78 -7.85
CA GLN A 21 -10.10 21.42 -8.03
C GLN A 21 -10.29 22.60 -7.07
N LEU A 22 -9.97 22.43 -5.78
CA LEU A 22 -10.11 23.51 -4.78
C LEU A 22 -9.15 24.68 -5.04
N LEU A 23 -7.92 24.40 -5.46
CA LEU A 23 -6.95 25.44 -5.82
C LEU A 23 -7.42 26.21 -7.05
N ARG A 24 -7.89 25.49 -8.08
CA ARG A 24 -8.45 26.12 -9.26
C ARG A 24 -9.63 27.02 -8.88
N GLU A 25 -10.69 26.47 -8.31
CA GLU A 25 -11.89 27.23 -7.90
C GLU A 25 -11.54 28.43 -7.00
N GLY A 26 -10.61 28.24 -6.05
CA GLY A 26 -10.13 29.33 -5.19
C GLY A 26 -9.39 30.43 -5.93
N THR A 27 -8.54 30.08 -6.91
CA THR A 27 -7.90 31.05 -7.80
C THR A 27 -8.93 31.73 -8.70
N GLU A 28 -9.92 31.01 -9.22
CA GLU A 28 -10.97 31.60 -10.06
C GLU A 28 -11.74 32.68 -9.31
N ASP A 29 -12.20 32.36 -8.10
CA ASP A 29 -12.93 33.29 -7.23
C ASP A 29 -12.05 34.48 -6.81
N GLN A 30 -10.76 34.23 -6.52
CA GLN A 30 -9.81 35.27 -6.12
C GLN A 30 -9.57 36.26 -7.27
N VAL A 31 -9.22 35.76 -8.46
CA VAL A 31 -8.93 36.59 -9.64
C VAL A 31 -10.17 37.38 -10.06
N ALA A 32 -11.35 36.76 -10.06
CA ALA A 32 -12.61 37.44 -10.35
C ALA A 32 -12.96 38.50 -9.30
N SER A 33 -12.74 38.23 -8.01
CA SER A 33 -12.98 39.20 -6.95
C SER A 33 -12.03 40.40 -7.04
N VAL A 34 -10.76 40.18 -7.39
CA VAL A 34 -9.79 41.26 -7.57
C VAL A 34 -10.16 42.11 -8.78
N ALA A 35 -10.43 41.49 -9.94
CA ALA A 35 -10.85 42.20 -11.15
C ALA A 35 -12.10 43.07 -10.89
N GLN A 36 -13.13 42.51 -10.25
CA GLN A 36 -14.34 43.25 -9.92
C GLN A 36 -14.11 44.40 -8.93
N ALA A 37 -13.24 44.20 -7.93
CA ALA A 37 -12.89 45.26 -6.98
C ALA A 37 -12.17 46.42 -7.69
N ARG A 38 -11.22 46.11 -8.58
CA ARG A 38 -10.48 47.09 -9.37
C ARG A 38 -11.39 47.86 -10.33
N ALA A 39 -12.26 47.15 -11.06
CA ALA A 39 -13.23 47.77 -11.96
C ALA A 39 -14.08 48.81 -11.22
N ARG A 40 -14.63 48.46 -10.04
CA ARG A 40 -15.41 49.41 -9.22
C ARG A 40 -14.59 50.58 -8.70
N THR A 41 -13.35 50.37 -8.30
CA THR A 41 -12.47 51.44 -7.84
C THR A 41 -12.13 52.41 -8.96
N ILE A 42 -11.86 51.90 -10.17
CA ILE A 42 -11.60 52.72 -11.37
C ILE A 42 -12.85 53.50 -11.74
N GLU A 43 -14.02 52.85 -11.84
CA GLU A 43 -15.30 53.53 -12.08
C GLU A 43 -15.57 54.67 -11.10
N ALA A 44 -15.36 54.42 -9.81
CA ALA A 44 -15.57 55.42 -8.77
C ALA A 44 -14.55 56.57 -8.86
N SER A 45 -13.27 56.26 -9.10
CA SER A 45 -12.20 57.25 -9.22
C SER A 45 -12.42 58.15 -10.44
N THR A 46 -12.65 57.56 -11.61
CA THR A 46 -12.92 58.32 -12.84
C THR A 46 -14.24 59.09 -12.76
N GLY A 47 -15.28 58.52 -12.13
CA GLY A 47 -16.53 59.24 -11.89
C GLY A 47 -16.34 60.50 -11.02
N ASN A 48 -15.49 60.42 -9.99
CA ASN A 48 -15.14 61.58 -9.16
C ASN A 48 -14.34 62.63 -9.95
N LEU A 49 -13.35 62.20 -10.73
CA LEU A 49 -12.55 63.06 -11.60
C LEU A 49 -13.44 63.85 -12.58
N LEU A 50 -14.34 63.16 -13.30
CA LEU A 50 -15.26 63.80 -14.25
C LEU A 50 -16.22 64.77 -13.55
N ALA A 51 -16.67 64.45 -12.34
CA ALA A 51 -17.52 65.35 -11.55
C ALA A 51 -16.75 66.61 -11.11
N GLU A 52 -15.48 66.47 -10.73
CA GLU A 52 -14.63 67.58 -10.31
C GLU A 52 -14.27 68.50 -11.48
N VAL A 53 -13.86 67.94 -12.63
CA VAL A 53 -13.60 68.68 -13.87
C VAL A 53 -14.84 69.40 -14.37
N SER A 54 -16.01 68.75 -14.30
CA SER A 54 -17.27 69.42 -14.63
C SER A 54 -17.62 70.55 -13.66
N ALA A 55 -17.27 70.44 -12.39
CA ALA A 55 -17.49 71.51 -11.41
C ALA A 55 -16.53 72.69 -11.65
N MET A 56 -15.27 72.42 -12.00
CA MET A 56 -14.28 73.43 -12.38
C MET A 56 -14.73 74.21 -13.62
N ALA A 57 -15.18 73.52 -14.67
CA ALA A 57 -15.67 74.17 -15.90
C ALA A 57 -16.94 75.01 -15.69
N ALA A 58 -17.69 74.74 -14.62
CA ALA A 58 -18.86 75.52 -14.22
C ALA A 58 -18.54 76.66 -13.25
N ASP A 59 -17.28 76.79 -12.79
CA ASP A 59 -16.85 77.85 -11.91
C ASP A 59 -16.81 79.20 -12.65
N LEU A 60 -17.28 80.26 -11.98
CA LEU A 60 -17.33 81.59 -12.57
C LEU A 60 -15.92 82.18 -12.80
N GLY A 61 -14.97 81.88 -11.92
CA GLY A 61 -13.58 82.30 -12.06
C GLY A 61 -12.92 81.68 -13.30
N VAL A 62 -13.16 80.40 -13.57
CA VAL A 62 -12.69 79.73 -14.80
C VAL A 62 -13.34 80.35 -16.04
N THR A 63 -14.64 80.67 -15.97
CA THR A 63 -15.36 81.31 -17.09
C THR A 63 -14.78 82.68 -17.42
N THR A 64 -14.58 83.54 -16.40
CA THR A 64 -13.99 84.88 -16.60
C THR A 64 -12.53 84.80 -17.04
N ALA A 65 -11.73 83.90 -16.45
CA ALA A 65 -10.35 83.70 -16.86
C ALA A 65 -10.26 83.32 -18.34
N LEU A 66 -11.11 82.40 -18.82
CA LEU A 66 -11.14 82.02 -20.23
C LEU A 66 -11.51 83.19 -21.15
N GLU A 67 -12.54 83.98 -20.81
CA GLU A 67 -12.92 85.18 -21.59
C GLU A 67 -11.75 86.18 -21.67
N ASP A 68 -11.08 86.44 -20.55
CA ASP A 68 -9.95 87.37 -20.47
C ASP A 68 -8.72 86.83 -21.24
N PHE A 69 -8.41 85.53 -21.14
CA PHE A 69 -7.33 84.92 -21.91
C PHE A 69 -7.59 84.92 -23.40
N ILE A 70 -8.82 84.65 -23.85
CA ILE A 70 -9.18 84.74 -25.28
C ILE A 70 -8.93 86.16 -25.79
N SER A 71 -9.43 87.18 -25.07
CA SER A 71 -9.24 88.58 -25.48
C SER A 71 -7.77 88.98 -25.49
N ALA A 72 -7.01 88.62 -24.46
CA ALA A 72 -5.60 88.96 -24.35
C ALA A 72 -4.74 88.23 -25.40
N TYR A 73 -5.08 86.98 -25.72
CA TYR A 73 -4.41 86.19 -26.74
C TYR A 73 -4.68 86.75 -28.15
N ASP A 74 -5.89 87.19 -28.45
CA ASP A 74 -6.23 87.84 -29.71
C ASP A 74 -5.43 89.13 -29.97
N GLU A 75 -5.15 89.92 -28.91
CA GLU A 75 -4.30 91.12 -29.03
C GLU A 75 -2.87 90.78 -29.48
N LEU A 76 -2.33 89.64 -29.03
CA LEU A 76 -1.00 89.18 -29.37
C LEU A 76 -0.85 88.75 -30.84
N GLN A 77 -1.93 88.46 -31.55
CA GLN A 77 -1.87 88.13 -32.99
C GLN A 77 -1.29 89.28 -33.82
N THR A 78 -1.29 90.50 -33.27
CA THR A 78 -0.73 91.70 -33.92
C THR A 78 0.71 92.04 -33.50
N GLN A 79 1.32 91.23 -32.62
CA GLN A 79 2.63 91.45 -32.02
C GLN A 79 3.62 90.32 -32.39
N PRO A 80 4.22 90.35 -33.60
CA PRO A 80 5.19 89.33 -33.98
C PRO A 80 6.47 89.44 -33.17
N LEU A 81 7.02 88.27 -32.83
CA LEU A 81 8.37 88.16 -32.29
C LEU A 81 9.38 88.75 -33.26
N ASP A 82 10.42 89.37 -32.72
CA ASP A 82 11.54 89.79 -33.54
C ASP A 82 12.32 88.55 -34.06
N PRO A 83 13.14 88.71 -35.13
CA PRO A 83 13.86 87.57 -35.71
C PRO A 83 14.85 86.87 -34.76
N GLU A 84 15.32 87.55 -33.70
CA GLU A 84 16.25 86.98 -32.72
C GLU A 84 15.50 86.12 -31.70
N GLN A 85 14.34 86.61 -31.23
CA GLN A 85 13.41 85.86 -30.39
C GLN A 85 12.90 84.61 -31.10
N LEU A 86 12.48 84.73 -32.37
CA LEU A 86 12.01 83.58 -33.15
C LEU A 86 13.12 82.54 -33.35
N ALA A 87 14.36 82.96 -33.62
CA ALA A 87 15.49 82.04 -33.74
C ALA A 87 15.80 81.31 -32.41
N THR A 88 15.61 81.99 -31.27
CA THR A 88 15.77 81.38 -29.94
C THR A 88 14.70 80.33 -29.69
N LEU A 89 13.45 80.62 -30.06
CA LEU A 89 12.36 79.65 -29.99
C LEU A 89 12.65 78.41 -30.85
N ASP A 90 13.12 78.61 -32.08
CA ASP A 90 13.45 77.52 -32.99
C ASP A 90 14.61 76.65 -32.51
N GLU A 91 15.62 77.25 -31.88
CA GLU A 91 16.73 76.53 -31.27
C GLU A 91 16.28 75.67 -30.07
N SER A 92 15.36 76.18 -29.25
CA SER A 92 14.78 75.40 -28.16
C SER A 92 13.92 74.24 -28.69
N TYR A 93 13.05 74.47 -29.68
CA TYR A 93 12.31 73.38 -30.34
C TYR A 93 13.24 72.32 -30.92
N ALA A 94 14.29 72.74 -31.62
CA ALA A 94 15.26 71.82 -32.22
C ALA A 94 15.92 70.91 -31.16
N THR A 95 16.30 71.49 -30.01
CA THR A 95 17.08 70.80 -28.97
C THR A 95 16.20 70.01 -28.00
N GLU A 96 15.09 70.60 -27.53
CA GLU A 96 14.28 70.05 -26.45
C GLU A 96 13.15 69.13 -26.93
N VAL A 97 12.72 69.27 -28.19
CA VAL A 97 11.57 68.53 -28.74
C VAL A 97 12.00 67.65 -29.93
N ILE A 98 12.59 68.26 -30.96
CA ILE A 98 12.86 67.58 -32.22
C ILE A 98 13.99 66.55 -32.11
N GLU A 99 15.10 66.87 -31.44
CA GLU A 99 16.21 65.92 -31.23
C GLU A 99 15.75 64.65 -30.49
N PRO A 100 15.03 64.74 -29.33
CA PRO A 100 14.47 63.57 -28.66
C PRO A 100 13.49 62.76 -29.51
N LEU A 101 12.53 63.41 -30.19
CA LEU A 101 11.53 62.70 -31.01
C LEU A 101 12.17 61.97 -32.20
N ASN A 102 13.15 62.60 -32.86
CA ASN A 102 13.87 61.96 -33.96
C ASN A 102 14.78 60.82 -33.46
N ALA A 103 15.36 60.94 -32.26
CA ALA A 103 16.11 59.86 -31.61
C ALA A 103 15.21 58.68 -31.24
N ALA A 104 13.94 58.95 -30.88
CA ALA A 104 12.90 57.97 -30.61
C ALA A 104 12.30 57.32 -31.88
N GLY A 105 12.78 57.66 -33.08
CA GLY A 105 12.36 57.01 -34.33
C GLY A 105 11.09 57.57 -34.97
N LEU A 106 10.50 58.64 -34.43
CA LEU A 106 9.34 59.34 -35.02
C LEU A 106 9.71 60.25 -36.20
N GLY A 107 10.99 60.28 -36.58
CA GLY A 107 11.53 61.22 -37.55
C GLY A 107 11.37 60.84 -39.03
N PRO A 108 11.58 61.82 -39.94
CA PRO A 108 12.09 63.16 -39.65
C PRO A 108 10.95 64.18 -39.40
N VAL A 109 10.81 64.65 -38.16
CA VAL A 109 9.94 65.78 -37.78
C VAL A 109 10.76 67.07 -37.80
N THR A 110 10.17 68.18 -38.24
CA THR A 110 10.82 69.49 -38.31
C THR A 110 10.22 70.51 -37.34
N VAL A 111 10.99 71.54 -36.98
CA VAL A 111 10.52 72.64 -36.11
C VAL A 111 9.28 73.31 -36.70
N GLU A 112 9.25 73.52 -38.02
CA GLU A 112 8.14 74.16 -38.72
C GLU A 112 6.83 73.38 -38.63
N GLU A 113 6.91 72.06 -38.45
CA GLU A 113 5.75 71.17 -38.32
C GLU A 113 5.14 71.18 -36.91
N LEU A 114 5.95 71.40 -35.86
CA LEU A 114 5.48 71.37 -34.46
C LEU A 114 5.28 72.76 -33.83
N ARG A 115 5.96 73.80 -34.33
CA ARG A 115 5.80 75.16 -33.81
C ARG A 115 4.44 75.74 -34.21
N PRO A 116 3.76 76.51 -33.33
CA PRO A 116 2.52 77.19 -33.68
C PRO A 116 2.63 78.05 -34.94
N ALA A 117 1.63 77.99 -35.80
CA ALA A 117 1.51 78.87 -36.96
C ALA A 117 1.05 80.30 -36.59
N SER A 118 0.36 80.44 -35.45
CA SER A 118 -0.19 81.72 -34.98
C SER A 118 0.91 82.63 -34.43
N THR A 119 0.74 83.95 -34.61
CA THR A 119 1.68 84.93 -34.06
C THR A 119 1.57 84.98 -32.54
N ALA A 120 0.36 84.92 -32.01
CA ALA A 120 0.12 84.86 -30.57
C ALA A 120 0.73 83.59 -29.94
N GLY A 121 0.62 82.43 -30.58
CA GLY A 121 1.15 81.19 -30.03
C GLY A 121 2.67 81.19 -29.97
N GLN A 122 3.35 81.65 -31.01
CA GLN A 122 4.81 81.84 -30.98
C GLN A 122 5.22 82.80 -29.86
N TYR A 123 4.48 83.91 -29.71
CA TYR A 123 4.73 84.91 -28.67
C TYR A 123 4.61 84.32 -27.26
N VAL A 124 3.51 83.62 -26.96
CA VAL A 124 3.28 83.00 -25.65
C VAL A 124 4.34 81.93 -25.36
N GLN A 125 4.65 81.07 -26.31
CA GLN A 125 5.64 80.02 -26.09
C GLN A 125 7.05 80.56 -25.84
N TYR A 126 7.48 81.59 -26.56
CA TYR A 126 8.77 82.24 -26.30
C TYR A 126 8.85 82.82 -24.88
N HIS A 127 7.78 83.45 -24.39
CA HIS A 127 7.77 84.10 -23.09
C HIS A 127 7.53 83.15 -21.90
N TYR A 128 6.85 82.01 -22.12
CA TYR A 128 6.42 81.12 -21.03
C TYR A 128 6.95 79.69 -21.12
N SER A 129 7.07 79.10 -22.32
CA SER A 129 7.47 77.69 -22.49
C SER A 129 8.97 77.46 -22.38
N LEU A 130 9.80 78.50 -22.58
CA LEU A 130 11.27 78.44 -22.43
C LEU A 130 11.74 78.45 -20.95
N SER A 131 10.85 78.11 -20.02
CA SER A 131 11.11 78.25 -18.58
C SER A 131 11.92 77.08 -18.03
N PRO A 132 12.73 77.30 -16.98
CA PRO A 132 13.45 76.22 -16.32
C PRO A 132 12.50 75.12 -15.82
N LYS A 133 12.92 73.87 -15.96
CA LYS A 133 12.22 72.71 -15.41
C LYS A 133 12.71 72.38 -13.99
N ASP A 134 11.84 71.87 -13.14
CA ASP A 134 12.16 71.43 -11.78
C ASP A 134 12.77 70.02 -11.72
N GLU A 135 12.98 69.47 -10.52
CA GLU A 135 13.57 68.13 -10.33
C GLU A 135 12.69 67.01 -10.91
N ASP A 136 11.37 67.23 -11.01
CA ASP A 136 10.40 66.29 -11.58
C ASP A 136 10.19 66.54 -13.09
N GLY A 137 10.93 67.49 -13.67
CA GLY A 137 10.86 67.85 -15.09
C GLY A 137 9.72 68.80 -15.45
N ARG A 138 8.99 69.35 -14.47
CA ARG A 138 7.89 70.30 -14.72
C ARG A 138 8.39 71.70 -14.98
N SER A 139 7.80 72.34 -15.97
CA SER A 139 8.09 73.74 -16.29
C SER A 139 7.70 74.66 -15.13
N GLN A 140 8.54 75.63 -14.81
CA GLN A 140 8.23 76.70 -13.84
C GLN A 140 8.04 78.04 -14.56
N PRO A 141 6.91 78.22 -15.26
CA PRO A 141 6.67 79.43 -16.03
C PRO A 141 6.55 80.66 -15.11
N PRO A 142 7.05 81.83 -15.57
CA PRO A 142 6.86 83.06 -14.82
C PRO A 142 5.37 83.40 -14.74
N THR A 143 4.94 84.01 -13.63
CA THR A 143 3.58 84.56 -13.51
C THR A 143 3.40 85.81 -14.36
N ASP A 144 4.46 86.60 -14.53
CA ASP A 144 4.55 87.77 -15.42
C ASP A 144 5.88 87.70 -16.18
N ALA A 145 5.83 87.68 -17.52
CA ALA A 145 7.03 87.60 -18.37
C ALA A 145 7.81 88.93 -18.44
N GLY A 146 7.26 90.02 -17.90
CA GLY A 146 7.86 91.35 -17.92
C GLY A 146 7.86 92.02 -19.30
N ASP A 147 7.02 91.52 -20.22
CA ASP A 147 6.87 91.96 -21.59
C ASP A 147 5.87 93.13 -21.74
N GLY A 148 5.06 93.38 -20.71
CA GLY A 148 4.06 94.44 -20.67
C GLY A 148 2.81 94.16 -21.51
N SER A 149 2.58 92.90 -21.91
CA SER A 149 1.37 92.50 -22.63
C SER A 149 0.18 92.38 -21.68
N THR A 150 -1.02 92.55 -22.23
CA THR A 150 -2.27 92.23 -21.53
C THR A 150 -2.30 90.76 -21.10
N TYR A 151 -1.70 89.87 -21.89
CA TYR A 151 -1.62 88.45 -21.56
C TYR A 151 -0.83 88.21 -20.27
N SER A 152 0.29 88.90 -20.04
CA SER A 152 1.03 88.82 -18.77
C SER A 152 0.25 89.35 -17.57
N GLU A 153 -0.55 90.41 -17.75
CA GLU A 153 -1.44 90.92 -16.71
C GLU A 153 -2.49 89.87 -16.32
N VAL A 154 -3.19 89.30 -17.31
CA VAL A 154 -4.19 88.24 -17.11
C VAL A 154 -3.57 86.98 -16.51
N ASN A 155 -2.39 86.56 -16.98
CA ASN A 155 -1.67 85.42 -16.44
C ASN A 155 -1.30 85.64 -14.97
N SER A 156 -0.82 86.84 -14.61
CA SER A 156 -0.48 87.18 -13.22
C SER A 156 -1.70 87.19 -12.29
N GLU A 157 -2.88 87.55 -12.81
CA GLU A 157 -4.14 87.55 -12.06
C GLU A 157 -4.67 86.13 -11.78
N TYR A 158 -4.65 85.25 -12.79
CA TYR A 158 -5.33 83.96 -12.72
C TYR A 158 -4.41 82.74 -12.49
N SER A 159 -3.09 82.85 -12.66
CA SER A 159 -2.19 81.68 -12.65
C SER A 159 -2.25 80.91 -11.33
N GLU A 160 -2.26 81.59 -10.18
CA GLU A 160 -2.31 80.94 -8.85
C GLU A 160 -3.66 80.24 -8.63
N PHE A 161 -4.75 80.83 -9.12
CA PHE A 161 -6.08 80.24 -9.03
C PHE A 161 -6.18 78.97 -9.88
N LEU A 162 -5.74 79.02 -11.14
CA LEU A 162 -5.80 77.89 -12.06
C LEU A 162 -4.83 76.77 -11.64
N SER A 163 -3.63 77.10 -11.15
CA SER A 163 -2.70 76.10 -10.62
C SER A 163 -3.27 75.42 -9.37
N THR A 164 -3.92 76.16 -8.47
CA THR A 164 -4.57 75.59 -7.28
C THR A 164 -5.71 74.63 -7.66
N LEU A 165 -6.48 74.95 -8.71
CA LEU A 165 -7.49 74.04 -9.24
C LEU A 165 -6.85 72.77 -9.82
N ALA A 166 -5.83 72.91 -10.66
CA ALA A 166 -5.10 71.77 -11.23
C ALA A 166 -4.48 70.87 -10.16
N GLU A 167 -3.97 71.46 -9.06
CA GLU A 167 -3.42 70.71 -7.92
C GLU A 167 -4.50 69.93 -7.14
N SER A 168 -5.77 70.38 -7.12
CA SER A 168 -6.83 69.74 -6.32
C SER A 168 -7.20 68.34 -6.81
N VAL A 169 -7.06 68.12 -8.12
CA VAL A 169 -7.38 66.87 -8.84
C VAL A 169 -6.19 65.91 -8.94
N GLY A 170 -5.01 66.30 -8.44
CA GLY A 170 -3.81 65.46 -8.44
C GLY A 170 -2.91 65.70 -9.66
N GLN A 171 -2.10 66.76 -9.58
CA GLN A 171 -0.89 67.02 -10.37
C GLN A 171 -1.02 66.85 -11.92
N GLY A 172 -2.09 67.36 -12.51
CA GLY A 172 -2.30 67.42 -13.97
C GLY A 172 -2.13 68.83 -14.55
N ASP A 173 -1.89 68.96 -15.86
CA ASP A 173 -1.92 70.25 -16.55
C ASP A 173 -3.36 70.66 -16.89
N LEU A 174 -3.76 71.87 -16.48
CA LEU A 174 -5.07 72.42 -16.78
C LEU A 174 -4.96 73.37 -17.97
N MET A 175 -5.76 73.08 -18.99
CA MET A 175 -5.77 73.78 -20.26
C MET A 175 -7.12 74.47 -20.47
N LEU A 176 -7.06 75.69 -21.00
CA LEU A 176 -8.22 76.46 -21.43
C LEU A 176 -8.15 76.66 -22.95
N ILE A 177 -9.21 76.27 -23.64
CA ILE A 177 -9.27 76.22 -25.11
C ILE A 177 -10.45 77.04 -25.58
N SER A 178 -10.24 77.90 -26.57
CA SER A 178 -11.29 78.70 -27.21
C SER A 178 -12.22 77.81 -28.05
N ALA A 179 -13.54 77.93 -27.85
CA ALA A 179 -14.52 77.20 -28.68
C ALA A 179 -14.59 77.75 -30.10
N ASP A 180 -14.33 79.04 -30.29
CA ASP A 180 -14.48 79.72 -31.58
C ASP A 180 -13.30 79.44 -32.50
N THR A 181 -12.07 79.47 -31.96
CA THR A 181 -10.84 79.30 -32.75
C THR A 181 -10.24 77.90 -32.64
N GLY A 182 -10.52 77.17 -31.56
CA GLY A 182 -9.83 75.91 -31.25
C GLY A 182 -8.41 76.09 -30.69
N GLU A 183 -8.02 77.32 -30.36
CA GLU A 183 -6.69 77.62 -29.82
C GLU A 183 -6.61 77.34 -28.32
N VAL A 184 -5.50 76.73 -27.90
CA VAL A 184 -5.15 76.55 -26.48
C VAL A 184 -4.62 77.88 -25.93
N VAL A 185 -5.48 78.70 -25.35
CA VAL A 185 -5.12 80.06 -24.92
C VAL A 185 -4.32 80.09 -23.61
N TYR A 186 -4.42 79.04 -22.81
CA TYR A 186 -3.73 78.92 -21.53
C TYR A 186 -3.50 77.45 -21.17
N THR A 187 -2.32 77.15 -20.63
CA THR A 187 -2.04 75.93 -19.85
C THR A 187 -1.35 76.33 -18.54
N VAL A 188 -1.40 75.48 -17.51
CA VAL A 188 -0.73 75.74 -16.21
C VAL A 188 0.77 75.51 -16.37
N ASP A 189 1.16 74.40 -17.00
CA ASP A 189 2.57 74.05 -17.18
C ASP A 189 3.24 74.84 -18.32
N LYS A 190 2.46 75.52 -19.17
CA LYS A 190 2.95 76.30 -20.33
C LYS A 190 3.84 75.48 -21.25
N GLN A 191 3.45 74.23 -21.50
CA GLN A 191 4.15 73.34 -22.43
C GLN A 191 4.00 73.84 -23.89
N ILE A 192 4.56 73.09 -24.84
CA ILE A 192 4.58 73.46 -26.26
C ILE A 192 3.20 73.35 -26.96
N ASP A 193 2.16 73.01 -26.22
CA ASP A 193 0.77 73.01 -26.66
C ASP A 193 0.07 74.37 -26.49
N VAL A 194 0.52 75.21 -25.56
CA VAL A 194 -0.02 76.56 -25.40
C VAL A 194 0.15 77.34 -26.70
N GLY A 195 -0.93 77.98 -27.17
CA GLY A 195 -0.97 78.72 -28.41
C GLY A 195 -1.06 77.89 -29.69
N THR A 196 -1.17 76.56 -29.58
CA THR A 196 -1.47 75.69 -30.72
C THR A 196 -2.98 75.59 -30.98
N ASN A 197 -3.34 75.13 -32.17
CA ASN A 197 -4.73 74.96 -32.59
C ASN A 197 -5.09 73.46 -32.65
N LEU A 198 -6.17 73.06 -31.99
CA LEU A 198 -6.64 71.66 -31.98
C LEU A 198 -7.38 71.25 -33.26
N LEU A 199 -7.70 72.20 -34.14
CA LEU A 199 -8.45 71.94 -35.37
C LEU A 199 -7.55 71.81 -36.60
N ASP A 200 -6.47 72.58 -36.67
CA ASP A 200 -5.55 72.65 -37.82
C ASP A 200 -4.07 72.86 -37.45
N GLY A 201 -3.73 72.67 -36.18
CA GLY A 201 -2.36 72.81 -35.67
C GLY A 201 -1.58 71.49 -35.61
N PRO A 202 -0.38 71.51 -35.01
CA PRO A 202 0.56 70.38 -34.98
C PRO A 202 0.06 69.13 -34.24
N TYR A 203 -0.95 69.29 -33.38
CA TYR A 203 -1.47 68.24 -32.50
C TYR A 203 -2.96 67.96 -32.76
N ASP A 204 -3.46 68.23 -33.97
CA ASP A 204 -4.86 68.06 -34.36
C ASP A 204 -5.35 66.60 -34.44
N GLU A 205 -4.39 65.66 -34.50
CA GLU A 205 -4.61 64.21 -34.40
C GLU A 205 -4.48 63.67 -32.96
N SER A 206 -4.15 64.50 -31.97
CA SER A 206 -4.04 64.05 -30.58
C SER A 206 -5.39 63.62 -29.99
N ALA A 207 -5.35 62.75 -28.96
CA ALA A 207 -6.53 62.36 -28.20
C ALA A 207 -7.33 63.56 -27.66
N LEU A 208 -6.63 64.62 -27.23
CA LEU A 208 -7.23 65.90 -26.79
C LEU A 208 -8.01 66.57 -27.94
N ALA A 209 -7.37 66.75 -29.09
CA ALA A 209 -7.96 67.42 -30.25
C ALA A 209 -9.19 66.67 -30.78
N ILE A 210 -9.08 65.35 -30.98
CA ILE A 210 -10.18 64.50 -31.41
C ILE A 210 -11.35 64.57 -30.42
N ALA A 211 -11.05 64.52 -29.12
CA ALA A 211 -12.09 64.56 -28.10
C ALA A 211 -12.80 65.92 -28.02
N ALA A 212 -12.06 67.02 -28.06
CA ALA A 212 -12.61 68.37 -28.05
C ALA A 212 -13.46 68.66 -29.30
N ARG A 213 -12.99 68.25 -30.48
CA ARG A 213 -13.64 68.52 -31.78
C ARG A 213 -14.84 67.61 -32.05
N ASP A 214 -14.69 66.30 -31.85
CA ASP A 214 -15.63 65.32 -32.39
C ASP A 214 -16.59 64.75 -31.32
N ARG A 215 -16.18 64.73 -30.05
CA ARG A 215 -16.91 64.05 -28.97
C ARG A 215 -17.58 65.02 -28.01
N LEU A 216 -16.86 66.04 -27.53
CA LEU A 216 -17.35 67.02 -26.57
C LEU A 216 -18.63 67.77 -27.01
N PRO A 217 -18.83 68.14 -28.28
CA PRO A 217 -20.06 68.80 -28.71
C PRO A 217 -21.34 67.96 -28.52
N ASN A 218 -21.19 66.64 -28.38
CA ASN A 218 -22.30 65.71 -28.16
C ASN A 218 -22.57 65.42 -26.68
N VAL A 219 -21.74 65.93 -25.77
CA VAL A 219 -21.87 65.76 -24.32
C VAL A 219 -22.87 66.77 -23.76
N LYS A 220 -23.66 66.37 -22.76
CA LYS A 220 -24.66 67.26 -22.18
C LYS A 220 -23.99 68.35 -21.35
N ALA A 221 -24.70 69.46 -21.21
CA ALA A 221 -24.30 70.55 -20.32
C ALA A 221 -24.08 70.04 -18.88
N GLY A 222 -22.91 70.32 -18.31
CA GLY A 222 -22.56 69.88 -16.95
C GLY A 222 -22.18 68.40 -16.83
N GLU A 223 -21.86 67.75 -17.94
CA GLU A 223 -21.17 66.46 -17.97
C GLU A 223 -19.75 66.68 -18.54
N ALA A 224 -18.80 65.91 -18.03
CA ALA A 224 -17.44 65.83 -18.56
C ALA A 224 -17.25 64.52 -19.34
N LEU A 225 -16.22 64.44 -20.17
CA LEU A 225 -15.82 63.24 -20.89
C LEU A 225 -14.35 62.90 -20.65
N LEU A 226 -14.00 61.62 -20.80
CA LEU A 226 -12.63 61.13 -20.74
C LEU A 226 -12.10 60.74 -22.13
N THR A 227 -10.79 60.80 -22.33
CA THR A 227 -10.09 60.15 -23.45
C THR A 227 -9.44 58.83 -23.01
N ASN A 228 -9.00 58.05 -23.98
CA ASN A 228 -8.02 57.00 -23.72
C ASN A 228 -6.66 57.65 -23.42
N PHE A 229 -5.78 56.90 -22.74
CA PHE A 229 -4.36 57.18 -22.68
C PHE A 229 -3.75 57.07 -24.07
N ASP A 230 -2.99 58.09 -24.44
CA ASP A 230 -2.26 58.15 -25.70
C ASP A 230 -0.95 58.93 -25.47
N ILE A 231 0.01 58.74 -26.37
CA ILE A 231 1.28 59.44 -26.34
C ILE A 231 1.02 60.93 -26.60
N TYR A 232 1.40 61.77 -25.66
CA TYR A 232 1.24 63.22 -25.80
C TYR A 232 2.59 63.90 -25.92
N ILE A 233 2.92 64.32 -27.14
CA ILE A 233 4.20 64.96 -27.48
C ILE A 233 4.47 66.20 -26.61
N PRO A 234 3.51 67.11 -26.36
CA PRO A 234 3.75 68.27 -25.51
C PRO A 234 4.16 67.90 -24.08
N GLY A 235 3.58 66.84 -23.53
CA GLY A 235 3.91 66.24 -22.22
C GLY A 235 5.22 65.45 -22.20
N GLY A 236 6.09 65.64 -23.20
CA GLY A 236 7.36 64.93 -23.32
C GLY A 236 7.24 63.51 -23.86
N GLY A 237 6.14 63.17 -24.54
CA GLY A 237 5.89 61.84 -25.08
C GLY A 237 5.41 60.82 -24.05
N LYS A 238 5.04 61.27 -22.85
CA LYS A 238 4.45 60.39 -21.84
C LYS A 238 2.99 60.06 -22.18
N PRO A 239 2.51 58.87 -21.83
CA PRO A 239 1.11 58.50 -22.01
C PRO A 239 0.24 59.26 -21.00
N VAL A 240 -0.72 60.02 -21.52
CA VAL A 240 -1.67 60.79 -20.70
C VAL A 240 -3.08 60.63 -21.26
N LEU A 241 -4.07 60.84 -20.40
CA LEU A 241 -5.45 61.01 -20.82
C LEU A 241 -5.93 62.42 -20.52
N PHE A 242 -7.04 62.82 -21.12
CA PHE A 242 -7.68 64.08 -20.86
C PHE A 242 -9.09 63.89 -20.29
N ALA A 243 -9.41 64.67 -19.27
CA ALA A 243 -10.78 64.90 -18.82
C ALA A 243 -11.23 66.28 -19.31
N LEU A 244 -12.28 66.34 -20.12
CA LEU A 244 -12.74 67.58 -20.76
C LEU A 244 -14.16 67.94 -20.33
N ALA A 245 -14.41 69.23 -20.12
CA ALA A 245 -15.74 69.78 -19.92
C ALA A 245 -15.89 71.12 -20.64
N THR A 246 -17.11 71.42 -21.10
CA THR A 246 -17.41 72.70 -21.76
C THR A 246 -17.51 73.83 -20.74
N VAL A 247 -16.79 74.93 -20.95
CA VAL A 247 -16.94 76.17 -20.19
C VAL A 247 -18.02 77.03 -20.85
N ARG A 248 -18.93 77.56 -20.05
CA ARG A 248 -20.15 78.21 -20.57
C ARG A 248 -20.43 79.55 -19.91
N SER A 249 -20.70 80.55 -20.75
CA SER A 249 -21.22 81.85 -20.32
C SER A 249 -22.74 81.87 -20.56
N GLY A 250 -23.50 81.53 -19.51
CA GLY A 250 -24.95 81.35 -19.62
C GLY A 250 -25.33 80.13 -20.48
N SER A 251 -25.95 80.35 -21.65
CA SER A 251 -26.31 79.27 -22.57
C SER A 251 -25.26 79.00 -23.64
N GLU A 252 -24.30 79.90 -23.82
CA GLU A 252 -23.26 79.85 -24.85
C GLU A 252 -22.07 79.02 -24.35
N VAL A 253 -21.46 78.23 -25.24
CA VAL A 253 -20.21 77.53 -24.97
C VAL A 253 -19.10 78.44 -25.44
N ILE A 254 -18.29 78.95 -24.52
CA ILE A 254 -17.19 79.87 -24.82
C ILE A 254 -15.86 79.13 -25.03
N GLY A 255 -15.76 77.90 -24.52
CA GLY A 255 -14.56 77.08 -24.67
C GLY A 255 -14.62 75.76 -23.93
N VAL A 256 -13.45 75.18 -23.76
CA VAL A 256 -13.23 73.87 -23.14
C VAL A 256 -12.19 74.02 -22.05
N LEU A 257 -12.48 73.43 -20.90
CA LEU A 257 -11.47 73.12 -19.89
C LEU A 257 -11.06 71.67 -20.11
N ALA A 258 -9.78 71.43 -20.32
CA ALA A 258 -9.20 70.10 -20.38
C ALA A 258 -8.20 69.94 -19.24
N LEU A 259 -8.21 68.79 -18.60
CA LEU A 259 -7.26 68.41 -17.57
C LEU A 259 -6.49 67.20 -18.08
N GLU A 260 -5.18 67.35 -18.20
CA GLU A 260 -4.24 66.26 -18.45
C GLU A 260 -4.10 65.42 -17.18
N VAL A 261 -4.26 64.11 -17.29
CA VAL A 261 -4.09 63.17 -16.19
C VAL A 261 -3.04 62.14 -16.58
N PRO A 262 -1.97 62.02 -15.79
CA PRO A 262 -0.89 61.10 -16.11
C PRO A 262 -1.26 59.66 -15.69
N VAL A 263 -0.59 58.68 -16.29
CA VAL A 263 -0.96 57.25 -16.15
C VAL A 263 -0.84 56.71 -14.73
N GLU A 264 -0.03 57.34 -13.89
CA GLU A 264 0.17 57.03 -12.48
C GLU A 264 -1.13 57.03 -11.69
N ALA A 265 -2.11 57.87 -12.08
CA ALA A 265 -3.43 57.91 -11.47
C ALA A 265 -4.19 56.58 -11.59
N LEU A 266 -3.95 55.84 -12.69
CA LEU A 266 -4.52 54.52 -12.92
C LEU A 266 -3.59 53.40 -12.43
N ASN A 267 -2.28 53.57 -12.53
CA ASN A 267 -1.29 52.57 -12.10
C ASN A 267 -1.40 52.27 -10.60
N GLY A 268 -1.57 53.28 -9.75
CA GLY A 268 -1.76 53.05 -8.31
C GLY A 268 -2.98 52.15 -7.99
N ILE A 269 -3.99 52.17 -8.86
CA ILE A 269 -5.15 51.28 -8.73
C ILE A 269 -4.85 49.89 -9.31
N THR A 270 -4.24 49.76 -10.47
CA THR A 270 -4.05 48.47 -11.14
C THR A 270 -2.89 47.65 -10.57
N THR A 271 -1.75 48.29 -10.32
CA THR A 271 -0.51 47.66 -9.84
C THR A 271 -0.38 47.64 -8.32
N ALA A 272 -1.28 48.34 -7.61
CA ALA A 272 -1.25 48.48 -6.15
C ALA A 272 0.07 49.03 -5.60
N ASP A 273 0.73 49.92 -6.35
CA ASP A 273 2.03 50.50 -6.03
C ASP A 273 3.11 49.44 -5.73
N GLY A 274 3.06 48.31 -6.43
CA GLY A 274 3.98 47.18 -6.24
C GLY A 274 3.64 46.24 -5.06
N ASN A 275 2.52 46.46 -4.36
CA ASN A 275 2.10 45.62 -3.24
C ASN A 275 1.21 44.44 -3.70
N TRP A 276 1.58 43.77 -4.80
CA TRP A 276 0.77 42.73 -5.47
C TRP A 276 0.36 41.58 -4.55
N GLU A 277 1.24 41.14 -3.65
CA GLU A 277 0.96 40.03 -2.74
C GLU A 277 -0.09 40.42 -1.67
N GLU A 278 -0.08 41.67 -1.19
CA GLU A 278 -1.04 42.15 -0.19
C GLU A 278 -2.46 42.27 -0.74
N VAL A 279 -2.57 42.56 -2.05
CA VAL A 279 -3.85 42.69 -2.75
C VAL A 279 -4.33 41.39 -3.38
N GLY A 280 -3.62 40.28 -3.15
CA GLY A 280 -4.02 38.96 -3.60
C GLY A 280 -3.79 38.72 -5.10
N LEU A 281 -2.83 39.40 -5.73
CA LEU A 281 -2.41 39.11 -7.11
C LEU A 281 -1.33 38.02 -7.17
N GLY A 282 -0.56 37.79 -6.10
CA GLY A 282 0.50 36.77 -6.12
C GLY A 282 1.57 37.10 -7.16
N SER A 283 1.82 36.21 -8.15
CA SER A 283 2.64 36.52 -9.34
C SER A 283 1.83 37.08 -10.52
N GLY A 284 0.52 37.23 -10.38
CA GLY A 284 -0.37 37.76 -11.41
C GLY A 284 -0.25 39.27 -11.61
N GLU A 285 -0.91 39.77 -12.64
CA GLU A 285 -0.99 41.20 -12.94
C GLU A 285 -2.44 41.65 -13.11
N SER A 286 -2.63 42.97 -13.05
CA SER A 286 -3.90 43.59 -13.40
C SER A 286 -3.62 44.84 -14.20
N TYR A 287 -4.36 45.02 -15.28
CA TYR A 287 -4.19 46.13 -16.21
C TYR A 287 -5.52 46.51 -16.86
N VAL A 288 -5.55 47.67 -17.51
CA VAL A 288 -6.73 48.17 -18.24
C VAL A 288 -6.44 48.19 -19.73
N VAL A 289 -7.45 47.83 -20.53
CA VAL A 289 -7.39 47.83 -21.99
C VAL A 289 -8.59 48.61 -22.52
N ALA A 290 -8.39 49.43 -23.55
CA ALA A 290 -9.48 50.12 -24.21
C ALA A 290 -10.16 49.25 -25.29
N ALA A 291 -11.33 49.67 -25.78
CA ALA A 291 -12.08 48.95 -26.80
C ALA A 291 -11.37 48.86 -28.17
N ASP A 292 -10.36 49.70 -28.40
CA ASP A 292 -9.42 49.61 -29.54
C ASP A 292 -8.30 48.59 -29.32
N LEU A 293 -8.36 47.84 -28.21
CA LEU A 293 -7.41 46.81 -27.78
C LEU A 293 -6.05 47.36 -27.33
N VAL A 294 -5.93 48.67 -27.12
CA VAL A 294 -4.66 49.28 -26.67
C VAL A 294 -4.59 49.33 -25.14
N LEU A 295 -3.43 48.99 -24.59
CA LEU A 295 -3.15 49.01 -23.16
C LEU A 295 -3.27 50.44 -22.58
N GLN A 296 -3.99 50.59 -21.47
CA GLN A 296 -4.32 51.87 -20.82
C GLN A 296 -3.67 52.05 -19.45
N SER A 297 -2.96 51.04 -18.93
CA SER A 297 -2.22 51.12 -17.66
C SER A 297 -0.94 50.32 -17.76
N GLU A 298 0.04 50.59 -16.90
CA GLU A 298 1.29 49.83 -16.92
C GLU A 298 1.08 48.35 -16.57
N SER A 299 1.78 47.50 -17.32
CA SER A 299 1.89 46.08 -17.02
C SER A 299 2.88 45.86 -15.88
N ARG A 300 2.57 44.92 -14.99
CA ARG A 300 3.54 44.46 -13.99
C ARG A 300 4.79 43.87 -14.65
N LEU A 301 4.61 43.15 -15.75
CA LEU A 301 5.70 42.49 -16.46
C LEU A 301 6.70 43.51 -17.02
N TRP A 302 6.21 44.68 -17.44
CA TRP A 302 7.06 45.82 -17.79
C TRP A 302 7.80 46.35 -16.56
N ILE A 303 7.11 46.61 -15.45
CA ILE A 303 7.69 47.16 -14.23
C ILE A 303 8.77 46.24 -13.62
N GLU A 304 8.58 44.93 -13.63
CA GLU A 304 9.50 43.97 -13.02
C GLU A 304 10.76 43.69 -13.86
N ASP A 305 10.62 43.56 -15.18
CA ASP A 305 11.74 43.20 -16.08
C ASP A 305 11.49 43.75 -17.50
N PRO A 306 11.79 45.04 -17.74
CA PRO A 306 11.62 45.68 -19.06
C PRO A 306 12.37 44.93 -20.17
N GLU A 307 13.59 44.47 -19.91
CA GLU A 307 14.41 43.75 -20.90
C GLU A 307 13.78 42.41 -21.31
N LYS A 308 13.13 41.71 -20.38
CA LYS A 308 12.37 40.50 -20.71
C LYS A 308 11.07 40.86 -21.42
N TYR A 309 10.35 41.89 -20.96
CA TYR A 309 9.12 42.35 -21.60
C TYR A 309 9.34 42.62 -23.09
N LEU A 310 10.34 43.46 -23.42
CA LEU A 310 10.67 43.81 -24.82
C LEU A 310 11.06 42.59 -25.68
N ARG A 311 11.67 41.56 -25.08
CA ARG A 311 12.02 40.32 -25.78
C ARG A 311 10.82 39.40 -26.01
N ASP A 312 9.81 39.48 -25.16
CA ASP A 312 8.60 38.65 -25.21
C ASP A 312 7.51 39.30 -26.08
N VAL A 313 7.64 40.60 -26.43
CA VAL A 313 6.78 41.26 -27.42
C VAL A 313 7.02 40.66 -28.81
N ASP A 314 5.94 40.23 -29.46
CA ASP A 314 5.99 39.54 -30.75
C ASP A 314 6.48 40.44 -31.91
N GLU A 315 6.20 41.75 -31.84
CA GLU A 315 6.51 42.73 -32.88
C GLU A 315 7.72 43.60 -32.49
N PRO A 316 8.89 43.46 -33.16
CA PRO A 316 10.09 44.22 -32.80
C PRO A 316 9.92 45.74 -32.95
N GLU A 317 9.16 46.20 -33.95
CA GLU A 317 8.89 47.64 -34.15
C GLU A 317 8.11 48.21 -32.96
N LEU A 318 7.17 47.43 -32.41
CA LEU A 318 6.42 47.82 -31.21
C LEU A 318 7.33 47.89 -29.98
N ALA A 319 8.23 46.90 -29.81
CA ALA A 319 9.20 46.90 -28.73
C ALA A 319 10.13 48.13 -28.80
N ASP A 320 10.60 48.51 -29.99
CA ASP A 320 11.42 49.71 -30.20
C ASP A 320 10.65 50.98 -29.77
N PHE A 321 9.34 51.06 -30.08
CA PHE A 321 8.49 52.17 -29.63
C PHE A 321 8.31 52.19 -28.11
N ILE A 322 8.04 51.04 -27.48
CA ILE A 322 7.90 50.92 -26.03
C ILE A 322 9.18 51.34 -25.32
N GLU A 323 10.35 50.92 -25.83
CA GLU A 323 11.66 51.33 -25.29
C GLU A 323 11.90 52.84 -25.46
N ALA A 324 11.55 53.40 -26.62
CA ALA A 324 11.76 54.82 -26.92
C ALA A 324 10.91 55.76 -26.04
N PHE A 325 9.68 55.36 -25.72
CA PHE A 325 8.75 56.12 -24.88
C PHE A 325 8.74 55.71 -23.41
N ASP A 326 9.55 54.71 -23.03
CA ASP A 326 9.67 54.18 -21.66
C ASP A 326 8.32 53.74 -21.05
N SER A 327 7.37 53.30 -21.88
CA SER A 327 6.06 52.84 -21.42
C SER A 327 5.35 52.00 -22.48
N PRO A 328 4.65 50.91 -22.08
CA PRO A 328 3.80 50.14 -23.00
C PRO A 328 2.41 50.75 -23.19
N VAL A 329 2.04 51.77 -22.41
CA VAL A 329 0.70 52.36 -22.41
C VAL A 329 0.48 53.20 -23.67
N GLY A 330 -0.66 53.05 -24.32
CA GLY A 330 -0.94 53.68 -25.62
C GLY A 330 -0.24 52.99 -26.80
N ILE A 331 0.58 51.96 -26.55
CA ILE A 331 1.38 51.28 -27.57
C ILE A 331 1.03 49.79 -27.65
N GLN A 332 1.10 49.07 -26.52
CA GLN A 332 0.90 47.62 -26.48
C GLN A 332 -0.53 47.22 -26.90
N ILE A 333 -0.63 46.38 -27.92
CA ILE A 333 -1.89 45.78 -28.36
C ILE A 333 -2.18 44.53 -27.52
N VAL A 334 -3.39 44.44 -26.98
CA VAL A 334 -3.87 43.37 -26.10
C VAL A 334 -5.08 42.68 -26.74
N ASP A 335 -4.85 42.06 -27.89
CA ASP A 335 -5.88 41.31 -28.62
C ASP A 335 -6.03 39.88 -28.04
N THR A 336 -6.77 39.75 -26.94
CA THR A 336 -6.98 38.47 -26.25
C THR A 336 -8.46 38.10 -26.18
N VAL A 337 -8.75 36.79 -26.07
CA VAL A 337 -10.11 36.27 -25.90
C VAL A 337 -10.80 36.89 -24.68
N ALA A 338 -10.06 37.09 -23.58
CA ALA A 338 -10.59 37.69 -22.37
C ALA A 338 -11.04 39.14 -22.56
N VAL A 339 -10.31 39.94 -23.35
CA VAL A 339 -10.68 41.32 -23.64
C VAL A 339 -11.87 41.37 -24.59
N GLN A 340 -11.83 40.59 -25.68
CA GLN A 340 -12.92 40.55 -26.66
C GLN A 340 -14.25 40.09 -26.03
N GLU A 341 -14.24 38.98 -25.27
CA GLU A 341 -15.46 38.50 -24.61
C GLU A 341 -15.96 39.47 -23.54
N ALA A 342 -15.07 40.19 -22.84
CA ALA A 342 -15.50 41.23 -21.90
C ALA A 342 -16.12 42.45 -22.60
N LEU A 343 -15.64 42.85 -23.77
CA LEU A 343 -16.24 43.93 -24.56
C LEU A 343 -17.61 43.54 -25.14
N ASP A 344 -17.80 42.26 -25.49
CA ASP A 344 -19.04 41.76 -26.10
C ASP A 344 -20.11 41.33 -25.07
N GLU A 345 -19.70 40.63 -24.00
CA GLU A 345 -20.60 40.03 -22.99
C GLU A 345 -20.53 40.72 -21.62
N GLY A 346 -19.61 41.67 -21.43
CA GLY A 346 -19.41 42.46 -20.20
C GLY A 346 -18.42 41.85 -19.20
N SER A 347 -18.07 40.57 -19.33
CA SER A 347 -17.04 39.92 -18.51
C SER A 347 -16.56 38.59 -19.08
N PHE A 348 -15.34 38.19 -18.76
CA PHE A 348 -14.82 36.84 -19.01
C PHE A 348 -14.14 36.30 -17.75
N VAL A 349 -14.25 34.99 -17.52
CA VAL A 349 -13.52 34.29 -16.45
C VAL A 349 -13.12 32.91 -16.98
N GLY A 350 -11.82 32.62 -17.02
CA GLY A 350 -11.34 31.32 -17.48
C GLY A 350 -9.84 31.29 -17.76
N SER A 351 -9.38 30.13 -18.22
CA SER A 351 -7.98 29.97 -18.68
C SER A 351 -7.86 30.38 -20.14
N THR A 352 -6.91 31.28 -20.43
CA THR A 352 -6.60 31.76 -21.78
C THR A 352 -5.11 32.12 -21.85
N LYS A 353 -4.67 32.61 -23.00
CA LYS A 353 -3.37 33.25 -23.14
C LYS A 353 -3.48 34.76 -22.91
N ASN A 354 -2.49 35.32 -22.23
CA ASN A 354 -2.31 36.78 -22.17
C ASN A 354 -1.69 37.31 -23.47
N TYR A 355 -1.48 38.62 -23.54
CA TYR A 355 -0.94 39.32 -24.71
C TYR A 355 0.54 39.02 -25.02
N LEU A 356 1.26 38.36 -24.10
CA LEU A 356 2.61 37.82 -24.33
C LEU A 356 2.59 36.29 -24.59
N GLY A 357 1.40 35.72 -24.84
CA GLY A 357 1.23 34.31 -25.17
C GLY A 357 1.39 33.34 -24.00
N GLN A 358 1.51 33.84 -22.75
CA GLN A 358 1.62 33.01 -21.55
C GLN A 358 0.25 32.47 -21.16
N GLU A 359 0.19 31.19 -20.78
CA GLU A 359 -1.05 30.56 -20.31
C GLU A 359 -1.37 31.05 -18.90
N THR A 360 -2.49 31.76 -18.76
CA THR A 360 -2.94 32.39 -17.54
C THR A 360 -4.36 31.98 -17.19
N PHE A 361 -4.71 32.10 -15.92
CA PHE A 361 -6.08 32.21 -15.49
C PHE A 361 -6.47 33.68 -15.46
N THR A 362 -7.48 34.08 -16.21
CA THR A 362 -7.84 35.47 -16.43
C THR A 362 -9.29 35.72 -16.02
N SER A 363 -9.52 36.82 -15.32
CA SER A 363 -10.81 37.47 -15.21
C SER A 363 -10.74 38.83 -15.85
N SER A 364 -11.76 39.19 -16.61
CA SER A 364 -11.90 40.53 -17.16
C SER A 364 -13.32 41.05 -16.97
N ASN A 365 -13.42 42.35 -16.76
CA ASN A 365 -14.69 43.03 -16.53
C ASN A 365 -14.70 44.34 -17.31
N GLU A 366 -15.78 44.56 -18.06
CA GLU A 366 -16.03 45.86 -18.66
C GLU A 366 -16.29 46.91 -17.58
N ILE A 367 -15.76 48.11 -17.82
CA ILE A 367 -15.98 49.31 -17.04
C ILE A 367 -16.81 50.29 -17.88
N SER A 368 -17.87 50.82 -17.28
CA SER A 368 -18.72 51.83 -17.92
C SER A 368 -18.32 53.25 -17.51
N ILE A 369 -17.49 53.93 -18.32
CA ILE A 369 -17.12 55.34 -18.11
C ILE A 369 -17.69 56.23 -19.23
N PRO A 370 -18.20 57.44 -18.93
CA PRO A 370 -18.60 58.38 -19.96
C PRO A 370 -17.46 58.72 -20.93
N GLY A 371 -17.64 58.32 -22.18
CA GLY A 371 -16.71 58.63 -23.28
C GLY A 371 -15.78 57.48 -23.65
N VAL A 372 -15.42 56.60 -22.73
CA VAL A 372 -14.48 55.49 -23.01
C VAL A 372 -15.07 54.15 -22.61
N GLN A 373 -14.74 53.12 -23.37
CA GLN A 373 -15.10 51.74 -23.06
C GLN A 373 -13.81 51.01 -22.74
N TRP A 374 -13.67 50.62 -21.47
CA TRP A 374 -12.47 49.99 -20.94
C TRP A 374 -12.80 48.62 -20.36
N VAL A 375 -11.80 47.75 -20.32
CA VAL A 375 -11.85 46.45 -19.68
C VAL A 375 -10.71 46.36 -18.68
N VAL A 376 -11.02 46.07 -17.43
CA VAL A 376 -9.99 45.62 -16.47
C VAL A 376 -9.77 44.16 -16.70
N VAL A 377 -8.51 43.79 -16.83
CA VAL A 377 -8.06 42.41 -16.88
C VAL A 377 -7.24 42.16 -15.62
N THR A 378 -7.45 40.98 -15.03
CA THR A 378 -6.59 40.43 -13.99
C THR A 378 -6.24 39.03 -14.42
N ASP A 379 -4.95 38.73 -14.50
CA ASP A 379 -4.48 37.41 -14.87
C ASP A 379 -3.44 36.90 -13.88
N VAL A 380 -3.38 35.56 -13.76
CA VAL A 380 -2.41 34.86 -12.92
C VAL A 380 -1.83 33.72 -13.76
N PRO A 381 -0.50 33.57 -13.86
CA PRO A 381 0.12 32.46 -14.58
C PRO A 381 -0.43 31.10 -14.13
N LEU A 382 -0.74 30.20 -15.07
CA LEU A 382 -1.20 28.84 -14.71
C LEU A 382 -0.12 28.05 -13.93
N THR A 383 1.14 28.45 -14.05
CA THR A 383 2.25 27.90 -13.26
C THR A 383 2.03 28.09 -11.76
N ASP A 384 1.49 29.23 -11.33
CA ASP A 384 1.20 29.51 -9.90
C ASP A 384 0.15 28.56 -9.32
N VAL A 385 -0.80 28.13 -10.16
CA VAL A 385 -1.82 27.15 -9.76
C VAL A 385 -1.22 25.73 -9.72
N SER A 386 -0.29 25.43 -10.63
CA SER A 386 0.27 24.08 -10.81
C SER A 386 1.50 23.76 -9.95
N ASP A 387 2.34 24.74 -9.64
CA ASP A 387 3.59 24.54 -8.90
C ASP A 387 3.37 24.03 -7.46
N PRO A 388 2.40 24.57 -6.69
CA PRO A 388 2.05 24.00 -5.39
C PRO A 388 1.64 22.53 -5.46
N LEU A 389 1.01 22.10 -6.58
CA LEU A 389 0.63 20.71 -6.80
C LEU A 389 1.85 19.82 -7.03
N TYR A 390 2.87 20.29 -7.77
CA TYR A 390 4.11 19.53 -7.98
C TYR A 390 4.92 19.37 -6.70
N ASP A 391 5.00 20.40 -5.86
CA ASP A 391 5.65 20.30 -4.54
C ASP A 391 4.91 19.30 -3.62
N TYR A 392 3.57 19.28 -3.67
CA TYR A 392 2.76 18.28 -2.97
C TYR A 392 3.03 16.85 -3.47
N LEU A 393 3.19 16.65 -4.79
CA LEU A 393 3.53 15.34 -5.36
C LEU A 393 4.90 14.84 -4.87
N TRP A 394 5.91 15.71 -4.80
CA TRP A 394 7.22 15.33 -4.25
C TRP A 394 7.16 14.96 -2.76
N LYS A 395 6.36 15.69 -1.96
CA LYS A 395 6.11 15.35 -0.56
C LYS A 395 5.44 13.98 -0.42
N ILE A 396 4.44 13.65 -1.25
CA ILE A 396 3.83 12.32 -1.28
C ILE A 396 4.85 11.25 -1.68
N ALA A 397 5.67 11.51 -2.70
CA ALA A 397 6.70 10.57 -3.16
C ALA A 397 7.71 10.25 -2.05
N LEU A 398 8.13 11.25 -1.27
CA LEU A 398 9.00 11.06 -0.10
C LEU A 398 8.33 10.23 1.00
N VAL A 399 7.05 10.48 1.29
CA VAL A 399 6.29 9.66 2.26
C VAL A 399 6.18 8.20 1.76
N LEU A 400 5.89 8.00 0.48
CA LEU A 400 5.85 6.67 -0.15
C LEU A 400 7.20 5.95 -0.06
N LEU A 401 8.29 6.67 -0.32
CA LEU A 401 9.66 6.16 -0.23
C LEU A 401 10.00 5.67 1.18
N LEU A 402 9.41 6.25 2.23
CA LEU A 402 9.65 5.86 3.62
C LEU A 402 8.67 4.77 4.10
N VAL A 403 7.39 4.89 3.75
CA VAL A 403 6.33 3.95 4.17
C VAL A 403 6.49 2.58 3.52
N LEU A 404 6.94 2.50 2.26
CA LEU A 404 7.09 1.22 1.57
C LEU A 404 8.15 0.31 2.23
N PRO A 405 9.40 0.75 2.43
CA PRO A 405 10.40 -0.03 3.16
C PRO A 405 9.99 -0.32 4.59
N ALA A 406 9.38 0.63 5.29
CA ALA A 406 8.91 0.41 6.66
C ALA A 406 7.84 -0.70 6.72
N SER A 407 6.86 -0.67 5.82
CA SER A 407 5.83 -1.71 5.72
C SER A 407 6.41 -3.08 5.35
N ALA A 408 7.40 -3.11 4.45
CA ALA A 408 8.12 -4.32 4.09
C ALA A 408 8.94 -4.87 5.26
N ALA A 409 9.61 -3.99 6.02
CA ALA A 409 10.38 -4.35 7.21
C ALA A 409 9.48 -4.90 8.33
N VAL A 410 8.32 -4.27 8.58
CA VAL A 410 7.33 -4.76 9.54
C VAL A 410 6.76 -6.10 9.08
N GLY A 411 6.40 -6.22 7.80
CA GLY A 411 5.92 -7.48 7.21
C GLY A 411 6.95 -8.60 7.34
N PHE A 412 8.21 -8.32 7.02
CA PHE A 412 9.33 -9.24 7.17
C PHE A 412 9.57 -9.63 8.63
N TRP A 413 9.55 -8.67 9.55
CA TRP A 413 9.69 -8.90 10.98
C TRP A 413 8.57 -9.78 11.53
N LEU A 414 7.32 -9.53 11.14
CA LEU A 414 6.15 -10.31 11.57
C LEU A 414 6.22 -11.73 11.00
N ALA A 415 6.55 -11.87 9.72
CA ALA A 415 6.75 -13.17 9.08
C ALA A 415 7.83 -13.98 9.80
N LYS A 416 8.98 -13.37 10.09
CA LYS A 416 10.08 -14.02 10.83
C LYS A 416 9.68 -14.37 12.26
N ARG A 417 8.91 -13.53 12.94
CA ARG A 417 8.43 -13.78 14.31
C ARG A 417 7.46 -14.98 14.37
N LEU A 418 6.57 -15.11 13.40
CA LEU A 418 5.59 -16.21 13.35
C LEU A 418 6.19 -17.53 12.85
N THR A 419 7.14 -17.50 11.91
CA THR A 419 7.72 -18.73 11.33
C THR A 419 8.89 -19.31 12.12
N LYS A 420 9.66 -18.49 12.86
CA LYS A 420 10.80 -18.95 13.65
C LYS A 420 10.48 -20.07 14.67
N PRO A 421 9.38 -20.05 15.43
CA PRO A 421 9.07 -21.14 16.38
C PRO A 421 8.55 -22.42 15.72
N ILE A 422 8.22 -22.41 14.42
CA ILE A 422 7.67 -23.59 13.73
C ILE A 422 8.75 -24.64 13.48
N ALA A 423 9.94 -24.24 13.04
CA ALA A 423 10.99 -25.19 12.65
C ALA A 423 11.44 -26.12 13.81
N PRO A 424 11.73 -25.62 15.03
CA PRO A 424 12.11 -26.48 16.15
C PRO A 424 10.94 -27.37 16.61
N ALA A 425 9.69 -26.89 16.50
CA ALA A 425 8.52 -27.68 16.85
C ALA A 425 8.31 -28.87 15.89
N VAL A 426 8.58 -28.67 14.59
CA VAL A 426 8.53 -29.74 13.58
C VAL A 426 9.67 -30.74 13.78
N GLU A 427 10.90 -30.25 14.02
CA GLU A 427 12.07 -31.09 14.27
C GLU A 427 11.88 -31.97 15.52
N ALA A 428 11.38 -31.40 16.62
CA ALA A 428 11.07 -32.16 17.83
C ALA A 428 9.96 -33.20 17.60
N ALA A 429 8.94 -32.88 16.79
CA ALA A 429 7.90 -33.85 16.46
C ALA A 429 8.44 -35.04 15.66
N LEU A 430 9.37 -34.80 14.73
CA LEU A 430 10.08 -35.85 13.99
C LEU A 430 10.97 -36.69 14.91
N ALA A 431 11.72 -36.06 15.81
CA ALA A 431 12.56 -36.78 16.78
C ALA A 431 11.73 -37.75 17.64
N VAL A 432 10.55 -37.33 18.11
CA VAL A 432 9.63 -38.22 18.86
C VAL A 432 9.13 -39.37 18.00
N ALA A 433 8.85 -39.13 16.72
CA ALA A 433 8.41 -40.17 15.79
C ALA A 433 9.53 -41.18 15.46
N GLU A 434 10.79 -40.73 15.44
CA GLU A 434 11.98 -41.56 15.19
C GLU A 434 12.45 -42.36 16.42
N GLY A 435 11.83 -42.16 17.58
CA GLY A 435 12.08 -42.94 18.79
C GLY A 435 12.83 -42.21 19.90
N GLU A 436 13.15 -40.92 19.74
CA GLU A 436 13.73 -40.10 20.80
C GLU A 436 12.66 -39.76 21.85
N ARG A 437 12.89 -40.14 23.11
CA ARG A 437 11.87 -40.04 24.18
C ARG A 437 12.07 -38.86 25.12
N ASP A 438 13.19 -38.16 25.00
CA ASP A 438 13.44 -36.87 25.65
C ASP A 438 14.04 -35.88 24.64
N PRO A 439 13.25 -35.44 23.63
CA PRO A 439 13.73 -34.50 22.63
C PRO A 439 14.07 -33.15 23.28
N ASP A 440 15.27 -32.63 22.98
CA ASP A 440 15.69 -31.30 23.42
C ASP A 440 14.84 -30.22 22.74
N LEU A 441 13.80 -29.77 23.47
CA LEU A 441 12.83 -28.79 23.02
C LEU A 441 13.21 -27.42 23.60
N PRO A 442 13.72 -26.47 22.79
CA PRO A 442 13.97 -25.11 23.26
C PRO A 442 12.65 -24.48 23.76
N PRO A 443 12.70 -23.52 24.70
CA PRO A 443 11.49 -22.90 25.24
C PRO A 443 10.78 -22.09 24.13
N LEU A 444 9.72 -22.67 23.55
CA LEU A 444 8.91 -22.11 22.45
C LEU A 444 7.96 -20.98 22.90
N GLY A 445 8.27 -20.28 23.98
CA GLY A 445 7.45 -19.20 24.54
C GLY A 445 6.27 -19.67 25.40
N ASN A 446 5.39 -18.73 25.75
CA ASN A 446 4.19 -18.94 26.59
C ASN A 446 2.88 -18.86 25.80
N ASP A 447 2.96 -18.90 24.46
CA ASP A 447 1.83 -18.84 23.54
C ASP A 447 1.41 -20.26 23.10
N GLU A 448 0.61 -20.35 22.04
CA GLU A 448 0.13 -21.60 21.44
C GLU A 448 1.28 -22.52 20.99
N PHE A 449 2.43 -21.97 20.58
CA PHE A 449 3.61 -22.75 20.20
C PHE A 449 4.32 -23.33 21.42
N GLY A 450 4.36 -22.56 22.51
CA GLY A 450 4.77 -23.07 23.83
C GLY A 450 3.90 -24.22 24.31
N ASP A 451 2.58 -24.14 24.09
CA ASP A 451 1.65 -25.22 24.46
C ASP A 451 1.85 -26.48 23.62
N LEU A 452 2.08 -26.33 22.31
CA LEU A 452 2.43 -27.44 21.42
C LEU A 452 3.70 -28.15 21.89
N GLY A 453 4.76 -27.40 22.23
CA GLY A 453 6.01 -27.97 22.75
C GLY A 453 5.82 -28.77 24.04
N ARG A 454 5.01 -28.26 24.98
CA ARG A 454 4.70 -28.99 26.23
C ARG A 454 3.94 -30.29 25.98
N ARG A 455 2.98 -30.29 25.04
CA ARG A 455 2.20 -31.48 24.69
C ARG A 455 3.05 -32.55 24.02
N LEU A 456 3.94 -32.16 23.11
CA LEU A 456 4.92 -33.05 22.48
C LEU A 456 5.83 -33.72 23.52
N ARG A 457 6.38 -32.95 24.46
CA ARG A 457 7.20 -33.49 25.56
C ARG A 457 6.42 -34.49 26.41
N ARG A 458 5.15 -34.20 26.71
CA ARG A 458 4.29 -35.12 27.49
C ARG A 458 4.02 -36.43 26.74
N MET A 459 3.82 -36.37 25.42
CA MET A 459 3.63 -37.56 24.59
C MET A 459 4.90 -38.43 24.55
N ALA A 460 6.07 -37.82 24.34
CA ALA A 460 7.36 -38.53 24.32
C ALA A 460 7.64 -39.25 25.65
N ALA A 461 7.40 -38.57 26.77
CA ALA A 461 7.56 -39.15 28.11
C ALA A 461 6.59 -40.32 28.38
N GLU A 462 5.36 -40.26 27.87
CA GLU A 462 4.38 -41.34 28.06
C GLU A 462 4.73 -42.58 27.23
N LEU A 463 5.19 -42.39 25.98
CA LEU A 463 5.72 -43.47 25.14
C LEU A 463 6.94 -44.15 25.81
N GLY A 464 7.83 -43.35 26.42
CA GLY A 464 8.98 -43.87 27.18
C GLY A 464 8.58 -44.76 28.35
N LYS A 465 7.50 -44.42 29.05
CA LYS A 465 6.96 -45.25 30.15
C LYS A 465 6.34 -46.55 29.66
N GLN A 466 5.65 -46.55 28.52
CA GLN A 466 5.03 -47.76 27.96
C GLN A 466 6.07 -48.80 27.54
N GLU A 467 7.17 -48.39 26.92
CA GLU A 467 8.27 -49.31 26.59
C GLU A 467 8.98 -49.87 27.83
N ALA A 468 9.21 -49.04 28.84
CA ALA A 468 9.80 -49.50 30.11
C ALA A 468 8.89 -50.53 30.82
N ALA A 469 7.57 -50.36 30.75
CA ALA A 469 6.60 -51.31 31.28
C ALA A 469 6.60 -52.65 30.49
N LEU A 470 6.73 -52.59 29.16
CA LEU A 470 6.83 -53.78 28.30
C LEU A 470 8.13 -54.56 28.54
N ALA A 471 9.25 -53.87 28.79
CA ALA A 471 10.53 -54.51 29.09
C ALA A 471 10.51 -55.27 30.43
N GLN A 472 9.75 -54.78 31.41
CA GLN A 472 9.56 -55.43 32.70
C GLN A 472 8.75 -56.74 32.56
N GLU A 473 7.72 -56.76 31.73
CA GLU A 473 6.85 -57.93 31.48
C GLU A 473 7.60 -59.10 30.78
N TYR A 474 8.60 -58.77 29.96
CA TYR A 474 9.47 -59.75 29.29
C TYR A 474 10.42 -60.49 30.24
N GLU A 475 10.95 -59.83 31.28
CA GLU A 475 11.89 -60.48 32.22
C GLU A 475 11.17 -61.40 33.23
N ASP A 476 9.96 -61.03 33.66
CA ASP A 476 9.13 -61.87 34.54
C ASP A 476 8.70 -63.18 33.86
N THR A 477 8.48 -63.16 32.54
CA THR A 477 8.13 -64.36 31.74
C THR A 477 9.33 -65.30 31.58
N ARG A 478 10.55 -64.77 31.49
CA ARG A 478 11.79 -65.56 31.31
C ARG A 478 12.16 -66.38 32.54
N GLN A 479 11.84 -65.89 33.73
CA GLN A 479 12.15 -66.55 35.01
C GLN A 479 11.25 -67.77 35.30
N LEU A 480 10.02 -67.78 34.78
CA LEU A 480 9.07 -68.89 34.92
C LEU A 480 9.31 -70.03 33.91
N MET A 481 10.03 -69.78 32.82
CA MET A 481 10.22 -70.73 31.71
C MET A 481 11.34 -71.76 31.94
N MET A 482 12.19 -71.60 32.96
CA MET A 482 13.34 -72.48 33.26
C MET A 482 13.06 -73.62 34.28
N ALA A 483 11.82 -73.81 34.75
CA ALA A 483 11.51 -74.70 35.88
C ALA A 483 10.73 -76.00 35.54
N VAL A 484 10.36 -76.29 34.29
CA VAL A 484 9.41 -77.40 33.96
C VAL A 484 9.75 -78.20 32.67
N LEU A 485 11.00 -78.29 32.21
CA LEU A 485 11.33 -79.08 31.00
C LEU A 485 12.35 -80.22 31.27
N PRO A 486 12.13 -81.45 30.77
CA PRO A 486 13.09 -82.56 30.84
C PRO A 486 14.39 -82.25 30.08
N PRO A 487 15.57 -82.70 30.59
CA PRO A 487 16.88 -82.23 30.13
C PRO A 487 17.34 -82.70 28.75
N HIS A 488 16.61 -83.57 28.05
CA HIS A 488 17.01 -84.05 26.71
C HIS A 488 16.32 -83.33 25.55
N LEU A 489 15.43 -82.36 25.82
CA LEU A 489 14.75 -81.57 24.79
C LEU A 489 15.28 -80.13 24.67
N VAL A 490 16.43 -79.84 25.29
CA VAL A 490 17.07 -78.51 25.26
C VAL A 490 18.57 -78.69 24.99
N GLU A 491 19.01 -78.45 23.75
CA GLU A 491 20.42 -78.13 23.49
C GLU A 491 20.64 -76.60 23.53
N SER A 492 21.92 -76.23 23.71
CA SER A 492 22.44 -74.95 24.20
C SER A 492 22.12 -73.67 23.39
N THR A 493 21.19 -73.74 22.45
CA THR A 493 20.75 -72.63 21.60
C THR A 493 19.27 -72.27 21.73
N GLY A 494 18.46 -73.03 22.48
CA GLY A 494 17.09 -72.64 22.83
C GLY A 494 16.04 -72.80 21.72
N GLU A 495 16.28 -73.62 20.70
CA GLU A 495 15.26 -74.03 19.72
C GLU A 495 14.70 -75.43 20.02
N LEU A 496 13.37 -75.56 19.95
CA LEU A 496 12.64 -76.83 20.08
C LEU A 496 12.65 -77.58 18.74
N THR A 497 13.28 -78.75 18.67
CA THR A 497 13.15 -79.69 17.54
C THR A 497 12.41 -80.95 17.96
N GLY A 498 11.31 -81.28 17.27
CA GLY A 498 10.69 -82.61 17.42
C GLY A 498 9.19 -82.67 17.14
N THR A 499 8.74 -82.27 15.95
CA THR A 499 7.41 -82.63 15.46
C THR A 499 7.47 -83.99 14.76
N GLY A 500 7.26 -85.07 15.53
CA GLY A 500 6.70 -86.33 15.04
C GLY A 500 7.60 -87.34 14.29
N ALA A 501 7.30 -88.62 14.56
CA ALA A 501 7.60 -89.82 13.76
C ALA A 501 9.02 -90.42 13.83
N GLY A 502 9.41 -90.92 15.01
CA GLY A 502 10.31 -92.08 15.13
C GLY A 502 9.46 -93.32 15.44
N ALA A 503 9.57 -94.38 14.64
CA ALA A 503 8.98 -95.67 14.94
C ALA A 503 10.08 -96.56 15.52
N ASP A 504 10.14 -96.65 16.84
CA ASP A 504 11.10 -97.49 17.54
C ASP A 504 10.48 -98.87 17.78
N VAL A 505 11.30 -99.93 17.72
CA VAL A 505 10.85 -101.25 18.16
C VAL A 505 10.88 -101.26 19.69
N ALA A 506 9.71 -101.39 20.31
CA ALA A 506 9.57 -101.32 21.75
C ALA A 506 8.60 -102.39 22.26
N THR A 507 8.73 -102.76 23.52
CA THR A 507 7.82 -103.68 24.19
C THR A 507 6.80 -102.90 25.00
N VAL A 508 5.52 -103.12 24.70
CA VAL A 508 4.40 -102.50 25.40
C VAL A 508 3.89 -103.45 26.46
N VAL A 509 3.73 -102.95 27.69
CA VAL A 509 3.13 -103.66 28.81
C VAL A 509 1.80 -103.01 29.14
N ALA A 510 0.71 -103.77 29.00
CA ALA A 510 -0.62 -103.37 29.40
C ALA A 510 -1.00 -104.10 30.70
N ILE A 511 -1.36 -103.33 31.72
CA ILE A 511 -1.77 -103.84 33.03
C ILE A 511 -3.17 -103.34 33.34
N SER A 512 -4.06 -104.26 33.68
CA SER A 512 -5.34 -103.94 34.32
C SER A 512 -5.45 -104.65 35.67
N VAL A 513 -5.99 -103.94 36.65
CA VAL A 513 -6.16 -104.43 38.02
C VAL A 513 -7.66 -104.64 38.24
N ASP A 514 -8.07 -105.87 38.50
CA ASP A 514 -9.44 -106.21 38.91
C ASP A 514 -9.49 -106.37 40.44
N THR A 515 -10.47 -105.75 41.08
CA THR A 515 -10.69 -105.79 42.54
C THR A 515 -11.70 -106.85 42.97
N GLY A 516 -12.24 -107.62 42.01
CA GLY A 516 -13.20 -108.71 42.27
C GLY A 516 -14.61 -108.27 42.66
N LYS A 517 -14.88 -106.95 42.74
CA LYS A 517 -16.19 -106.37 43.05
C LYS A 517 -16.80 -105.72 41.79
N SER A 518 -17.95 -106.21 41.32
CA SER A 518 -18.64 -105.67 40.14
C SER A 518 -19.69 -104.61 40.53
N GLY A 519 -19.33 -103.33 40.53
CA GLY A 519 -20.28 -102.21 40.64
C GLY A 519 -19.69 -100.96 41.30
N PRO A 520 -20.19 -99.74 40.98
CA PRO A 520 -19.69 -98.51 41.58
C PRO A 520 -20.34 -98.33 42.97
N GLU A 521 -19.81 -99.02 43.98
CA GLU A 521 -19.99 -98.58 45.36
C GLU A 521 -18.91 -97.54 45.68
N THR A 522 -19.34 -96.29 45.53
CA THR A 522 -18.67 -95.12 46.07
C THR A 522 -18.58 -95.23 47.59
N ASP A 523 -17.39 -94.93 48.12
CA ASP A 523 -17.06 -94.66 49.55
C ASP A 523 -16.27 -95.75 50.32
N ASP A 524 -15.44 -96.54 49.62
CA ASP A 524 -14.43 -97.42 50.26
C ASP A 524 -13.04 -96.74 50.17
N SER A 525 -12.75 -95.77 51.06
CA SER A 525 -11.49 -94.99 51.01
C SER A 525 -10.24 -95.88 51.15
N GLU A 526 -10.37 -96.99 51.88
CA GLU A 526 -9.30 -98.00 52.05
C GLU A 526 -9.00 -98.76 50.75
N LEU A 527 -10.01 -99.00 49.90
CA LEU A 527 -9.82 -99.60 48.58
C LEU A 527 -9.10 -98.62 47.64
N VAL A 528 -9.40 -97.32 47.74
CA VAL A 528 -8.73 -96.26 46.97
C VAL A 528 -7.26 -96.13 47.39
N GLU A 529 -6.95 -96.15 48.69
CA GLU A 529 -5.57 -96.14 49.20
C GLU A 529 -4.80 -97.43 48.82
N SER A 530 -5.46 -98.59 48.86
CA SER A 530 -4.86 -99.87 48.45
C SER A 530 -4.58 -99.90 46.95
N LEU A 531 -5.50 -99.38 46.12
CA LEU A 531 -5.29 -99.24 44.68
C LEU A 531 -4.18 -98.21 44.37
N ALA A 532 -4.12 -97.10 45.12
CA ALA A 532 -3.02 -96.14 45.03
C ALA A 532 -1.66 -96.76 45.40
N THR A 533 -1.64 -97.67 46.37
CA THR A 533 -0.43 -98.43 46.76
C THR A 533 0.02 -99.38 45.64
N VAL A 534 -0.92 -100.10 45.01
CA VAL A 534 -0.62 -100.96 43.85
C VAL A 534 -0.12 -100.13 42.67
N ALA A 535 -0.72 -98.95 42.41
CA ALA A 535 -0.25 -98.02 41.39
C ALA A 535 1.17 -97.53 41.68
N GLN A 536 1.48 -97.21 42.95
CA GLN A 536 2.82 -96.81 43.37
C GLN A 536 3.84 -97.94 43.17
N PHE A 537 3.49 -99.20 43.45
CA PHE A 537 4.37 -100.33 43.14
C PHE A 537 4.71 -100.43 41.66
N ALA A 538 3.74 -100.17 40.78
CA ALA A 538 3.97 -100.14 39.34
C ALA A 538 4.87 -98.96 38.92
N GLU A 539 4.69 -97.76 39.50
CA GLU A 539 5.53 -96.59 39.20
C GLU A 539 6.98 -96.77 39.70
N ASP A 540 7.17 -97.26 40.91
CA ASP A 540 8.50 -97.48 41.49
C ASP A 540 9.27 -98.56 40.68
N LEU A 541 8.61 -99.68 40.37
CA LEU A 541 9.19 -100.74 39.54
C LEU A 541 9.42 -100.28 38.09
N ALA A 542 8.59 -99.38 37.57
CA ALA A 542 8.78 -98.82 36.24
C ALA A 542 10.08 -97.99 36.19
N ALA A 543 10.34 -97.15 37.19
CA ALA A 543 11.58 -96.39 37.29
C ALA A 543 12.83 -97.29 37.43
N GLU A 544 12.73 -98.37 38.21
CA GLU A 544 13.83 -99.33 38.40
C GLU A 544 14.17 -100.13 37.13
N ASN A 545 13.14 -100.49 36.34
CA ASN A 545 13.28 -101.33 35.15
C ASN A 545 13.35 -100.52 33.84
N SER A 546 13.61 -99.21 33.92
CA SER A 546 13.69 -98.31 32.74
C SER A 546 12.44 -98.35 31.85
N MET A 547 11.27 -98.41 32.48
CA MET A 547 9.98 -98.36 31.82
C MET A 547 9.48 -96.90 31.75
N GLU A 548 9.02 -96.48 30.58
CA GLU A 548 8.36 -95.19 30.39
C GLU A 548 6.85 -95.33 30.50
N ARG A 549 6.23 -94.44 31.29
CA ARG A 549 4.76 -94.43 31.44
C ARG A 549 4.10 -93.70 30.27
N VAL A 550 3.11 -94.33 29.65
CA VAL A 550 2.30 -93.76 28.59
C VAL A 550 0.88 -93.48 29.11
N ARG A 551 0.19 -92.49 28.52
CA ARG A 551 -1.12 -91.98 28.97
C ARG A 551 -2.13 -93.09 29.37
N VAL A 552 -2.71 -92.91 30.56
CA VAL A 552 -3.65 -93.81 31.28
C VAL A 552 -5.11 -93.56 30.88
N ALA A 553 -5.90 -94.63 30.75
CA ALA A 553 -7.36 -94.60 30.92
C ALA A 553 -7.67 -95.14 32.33
N ALA A 554 -8.74 -94.66 32.96
CA ALA A 554 -8.97 -94.65 34.42
C ALA A 554 -8.77 -95.96 35.22
N ASP A 555 -8.64 -97.11 34.57
CA ASP A 555 -8.49 -98.46 35.15
C ASP A 555 -7.38 -99.31 34.50
N ARG A 556 -6.55 -98.71 33.60
CA ARG A 556 -5.52 -99.43 32.83
C ARG A 556 -4.22 -98.65 32.75
N TYR A 557 -3.13 -99.32 33.12
CA TYR A 557 -1.78 -98.78 33.03
C TYR A 557 -1.08 -99.30 31.78
N LEU A 558 -0.37 -98.40 31.11
CA LEU A 558 0.41 -98.67 29.90
C LEU A 558 1.84 -98.20 30.11
N PHE A 559 2.77 -99.14 30.01
CA PHE A 559 4.20 -98.88 30.09
C PHE A 559 4.89 -99.30 28.79
N LEU A 560 6.00 -98.63 28.49
CA LEU A 560 6.78 -98.82 27.28
C LEU A 560 8.25 -99.05 27.67
N ALA A 561 8.87 -100.08 27.12
CA ALA A 561 10.29 -100.37 27.29
C ALA A 561 11.01 -100.30 25.93
N GLY A 562 12.22 -99.76 25.90
CA GLY A 562 13.07 -99.71 24.68
C GLY A 562 12.86 -98.50 23.77
N ALA A 563 11.94 -97.58 24.09
CA ALA A 563 11.76 -96.36 23.30
C ALA A 563 12.99 -95.44 23.39
N GLY A 564 13.49 -94.96 22.25
CA GLY A 564 14.70 -94.12 22.18
C GLY A 564 16.01 -94.84 22.52
N HIS A 565 16.00 -96.17 22.64
CA HIS A 565 17.17 -97.00 22.93
C HIS A 565 17.41 -98.02 21.79
N ASP A 566 18.61 -98.62 21.71
CA ASP A 566 18.99 -99.55 20.64
C ASP A 566 18.41 -100.99 20.82
N ASP A 567 17.62 -101.25 21.87
CA ASP A 567 16.99 -102.54 22.17
C ASP A 567 15.45 -102.49 22.17
N ASP A 568 14.79 -103.66 22.13
CA ASP A 568 13.33 -103.75 22.12
C ASP A 568 12.68 -103.74 23.52
N GLY A 569 13.49 -103.64 24.58
CA GLY A 569 13.06 -103.63 25.97
C GLY A 569 12.32 -104.87 26.49
N ALA A 570 12.26 -105.99 25.73
CA ALA A 570 11.42 -107.14 26.10
C ALA A 570 11.83 -107.80 27.43
N ALA A 571 13.14 -107.87 27.72
CA ALA A 571 13.66 -108.42 28.96
C ALA A 571 13.24 -107.59 30.18
N ASN A 572 13.42 -106.27 30.11
CA ASN A 572 13.03 -105.34 31.17
C ASN A 572 11.52 -105.33 31.39
N ALA A 573 10.73 -105.41 30.31
CA ALA A 573 9.28 -105.49 30.37
C ALA A 573 8.78 -106.76 31.07
N LEU A 574 9.44 -107.90 30.85
CA LEU A 574 9.13 -109.15 31.55
C LEU A 574 9.57 -109.12 33.01
N GLU A 575 10.75 -108.59 33.31
CA GLU A 575 11.24 -108.43 34.69
C GLU A 575 10.32 -107.52 35.50
N PHE A 576 9.94 -106.37 34.94
CA PHE A 576 8.93 -105.48 35.49
C PHE A 576 7.60 -106.20 35.76
N SER A 577 7.09 -106.95 34.77
CA SER A 577 5.80 -107.65 34.87
C SER A 577 5.83 -108.74 35.95
N ALA A 578 6.92 -109.51 36.04
CA ALA A 578 7.10 -110.56 37.03
C ALA A 578 7.28 -109.99 38.44
N ALA A 579 8.07 -108.91 38.58
CA ALA A 579 8.27 -108.21 39.84
C ALA A 579 6.96 -107.61 40.36
N LEU A 580 6.16 -106.99 39.47
CA LEU A 580 4.87 -106.42 39.83
C LEU A 580 3.87 -107.50 40.26
N ALA A 581 3.78 -108.60 39.51
CA ALA A 581 2.91 -109.72 39.87
C ALA A 581 3.28 -110.31 41.23
N THR A 582 4.59 -110.46 41.50
CA THR A 582 5.09 -110.95 42.80
C THR A 582 4.74 -109.98 43.93
N LYS A 583 4.94 -108.67 43.72
CA LYS A 583 4.71 -107.64 44.73
C LYS A 583 3.23 -107.49 45.06
N VAL A 584 2.35 -107.60 44.07
CA VAL A 584 0.89 -107.61 44.28
C VAL A 584 0.42 -108.90 44.94
N ARG A 585 1.00 -110.06 44.59
CA ARG A 585 0.71 -111.31 45.31
C ARG A 585 1.07 -111.20 46.80
N SER A 586 2.27 -110.71 47.13
CA SER A 586 2.66 -110.47 48.53
C SER A 586 1.76 -109.45 49.23
N PHE A 587 1.25 -108.46 48.49
CA PHE A 587 0.29 -107.50 49.02
C PHE A 587 -1.09 -108.13 49.28
N ASN A 588 -1.56 -109.01 48.39
CA ASN A 588 -2.81 -109.75 48.58
C ASN A 588 -2.79 -110.67 49.81
N GLU A 589 -1.62 -111.13 50.25
CA GLU A 589 -1.47 -111.95 51.46
C GLU A 589 -1.54 -111.12 52.75
N THR A 590 -1.22 -109.82 52.69
CA THR A 590 -1.15 -108.92 53.85
C THR A 590 -2.27 -107.88 53.91
N SER A 591 -3.06 -107.74 52.85
CA SER A 591 -4.18 -106.79 52.76
C SER A 591 -5.54 -107.49 52.81
N ASP A 592 -6.56 -106.82 53.34
CA ASP A 592 -7.95 -107.29 53.34
C ASP A 592 -8.61 -107.24 51.94
N HIS A 593 -7.91 -106.67 50.95
CA HIS A 593 -8.34 -106.55 49.56
C HIS A 593 -7.54 -107.51 48.66
N HIS A 594 -8.25 -108.20 47.77
CA HIS A 594 -7.64 -109.11 46.81
C HIS A 594 -7.66 -108.50 45.41
N PHE A 595 -6.47 -108.18 44.89
CA PHE A 595 -6.27 -107.59 43.57
C PHE A 595 -5.80 -108.65 42.58
N THR A 596 -6.56 -108.81 41.51
CA THR A 596 -6.18 -109.68 40.39
C THR A 596 -5.51 -108.85 39.31
N LEU A 597 -4.24 -109.14 39.05
CA LEU A 597 -3.51 -108.53 37.93
C LEU A 597 -3.77 -109.29 36.64
N HIS A 598 -4.02 -108.52 35.59
CA HIS A 598 -4.07 -109.00 34.22
C HIS A 598 -3.00 -108.25 33.42
N VAL A 599 -2.02 -109.00 32.90
CA VAL A 599 -0.86 -108.42 32.22
C VAL A 599 -0.75 -108.99 30.82
N GLY A 600 -0.65 -108.10 29.84
CA GLY A 600 -0.43 -108.43 28.43
C GLY A 600 0.79 -107.70 27.87
N LEU A 601 1.67 -108.43 27.18
CA LEU A 601 2.83 -107.85 26.51
C LEU A 601 2.82 -108.12 25.00
N SER A 602 3.29 -107.14 24.24
CA SER A 602 3.56 -107.27 22.81
C SER A 602 4.71 -106.38 22.40
N THR A 603 5.60 -106.91 21.56
CA THR A 603 6.79 -106.22 21.06
C THR A 603 6.63 -105.88 19.58
N GLY A 604 7.03 -104.69 19.17
CA GLY A 604 7.05 -104.28 17.77
C GLY A 604 7.22 -102.79 17.58
N ALA A 605 7.02 -102.30 16.35
CA ALA A 605 7.17 -100.87 16.03
C ALA A 605 6.07 -100.03 16.70
N VAL A 606 6.48 -99.02 17.46
CA VAL A 606 5.62 -98.08 18.18
C VAL A 606 6.03 -96.64 17.84
N ALA A 607 5.07 -95.81 17.49
CA ALA A 607 5.29 -94.37 17.29
C ALA A 607 4.99 -93.63 18.60
N THR A 608 5.93 -92.81 19.07
CA THR A 608 5.77 -91.98 20.28
C THR A 608 5.69 -90.49 19.93
N GLY A 609 4.98 -89.70 20.75
CA GLY A 609 4.87 -88.26 20.51
C GLY A 609 4.04 -87.48 21.53
N VAL A 610 4.20 -86.15 21.49
CA VAL A 610 3.48 -85.19 22.35
C VAL A 610 2.20 -84.72 21.66
N LEU A 611 1.04 -85.01 22.26
CA LEU A 611 -0.26 -84.56 21.74
C LEU A 611 -0.65 -83.20 22.34
N GLY A 612 -0.63 -82.17 21.49
CA GLY A 612 -1.41 -80.95 21.71
C GLY A 612 -0.72 -79.84 22.52
N SER A 613 -0.94 -78.61 22.06
CA SER A 613 -0.28 -77.35 22.45
C SER A 613 -0.66 -76.80 23.84
N GLY A 614 -0.93 -77.67 24.82
CA GLY A 614 -1.38 -77.23 26.14
C GLY A 614 -1.18 -78.19 27.31
N ALA A 615 -0.82 -79.45 27.06
CA ALA A 615 -0.42 -80.40 28.10
C ALA A 615 0.60 -81.39 27.52
N LEU A 616 1.84 -81.36 28.01
CA LEU A 616 2.91 -82.29 27.62
C LEU A 616 2.55 -83.72 28.03
N THR A 617 1.79 -84.42 27.18
CA THR A 617 1.39 -85.81 27.43
C THR A 617 2.02 -86.70 26.38
N PHE A 618 2.86 -87.64 26.83
CA PHE A 618 3.52 -88.63 25.97
C PHE A 618 2.55 -89.76 25.65
N GLY A 619 2.32 -90.01 24.35
CA GLY A 619 1.47 -91.08 23.85
C GLY A 619 2.26 -92.05 22.98
N ALA A 620 1.82 -93.31 22.95
CA ALA A 620 2.37 -94.37 22.12
C ALA A 620 1.24 -94.97 21.25
N TRP A 621 1.49 -95.12 19.94
CA TRP A 621 0.53 -95.70 18.99
C TRP A 621 1.21 -96.78 18.14
N GLY A 622 0.54 -97.92 17.99
CA GLY A 622 1.04 -99.02 17.19
C GLY A 622 0.25 -100.30 17.40
N ASP A 623 0.48 -101.27 16.53
CA ASP A 623 -0.08 -102.61 16.66
C ASP A 623 0.28 -103.30 17.99
N PRO A 624 1.51 -103.16 18.54
CA PRO A 624 1.85 -103.71 19.85
C PRO A 624 0.97 -103.18 21.00
N VAL A 625 0.59 -101.89 20.98
CA VAL A 625 -0.30 -101.31 22.00
C VAL A 625 -1.67 -101.97 22.00
N ARG A 626 -2.23 -102.19 20.80
CA ARG A 626 -3.52 -102.87 20.64
C ARG A 626 -3.45 -104.32 21.07
N ARG A 627 -2.38 -105.04 20.70
CA ARG A 627 -2.17 -106.45 21.08
C ARG A 627 -1.98 -106.61 22.58
N ALA A 628 -1.11 -105.83 23.20
CA ALA A 628 -0.87 -105.89 24.65
C ALA A 628 -2.18 -105.71 25.44
N LEU A 629 -3.02 -104.72 25.06
CA LEU A 629 -4.33 -104.51 25.68
C LEU A 629 -5.31 -105.67 25.47
N ALA A 630 -5.33 -106.26 24.28
CA ALA A 630 -6.21 -107.39 23.96
C ALA A 630 -5.78 -108.68 24.67
N ILE A 631 -4.47 -108.92 24.76
CA ILE A 631 -3.86 -110.07 25.46
C ILE A 631 -4.09 -109.95 26.97
N GLY A 632 -3.88 -108.75 27.53
CA GLY A 632 -4.14 -108.47 28.94
C GLY A 632 -5.59 -108.73 29.32
N ALA A 633 -6.55 -108.37 28.46
CA ALA A 633 -7.97 -108.65 28.71
C ALA A 633 -8.35 -110.16 28.71
N LEU A 634 -7.48 -111.04 28.20
CA LEU A 634 -7.70 -112.49 28.14
C LEU A 634 -6.94 -113.27 29.21
N SER A 635 -6.04 -112.61 29.93
CA SER A 635 -5.30 -113.18 31.05
C SER A 635 -6.27 -113.67 32.14
N LYS A 636 -6.11 -114.92 32.59
CA LYS A 636 -6.76 -115.39 33.82
C LYS A 636 -5.98 -114.84 35.02
N GLY A 637 -6.64 -114.68 36.17
CA GLY A 637 -6.02 -114.01 37.31
C GLY A 637 -4.63 -114.53 37.67
N GLU A 638 -3.69 -113.61 37.84
CA GLU A 638 -2.25 -113.85 38.09
C GLU A 638 -1.45 -114.45 36.90
N GLU A 639 -1.98 -114.38 35.68
CA GLU A 639 -1.30 -114.84 34.48
C GLU A 639 -0.67 -113.68 33.68
N ILE A 640 0.61 -113.80 33.33
CA ILE A 640 1.30 -112.87 32.41
C ILE A 640 1.29 -113.52 31.02
N LEU A 641 0.51 -112.93 30.11
CA LEU A 641 0.37 -113.41 28.74
C LEU A 641 1.17 -112.54 27.77
N VAL A 642 1.84 -113.20 26.82
CA VAL A 642 2.63 -112.54 25.78
C VAL A 642 2.33 -113.14 24.41
N ASP A 643 2.50 -112.34 23.35
CA ASP A 643 2.42 -112.83 21.98
C ASP A 643 3.73 -113.47 21.50
N SER A 644 3.71 -113.99 20.27
CA SER A 644 4.90 -114.56 19.65
C SER A 644 6.04 -113.57 19.42
N SER A 645 5.78 -112.25 19.33
CA SER A 645 6.86 -111.29 19.09
C SER A 645 7.63 -111.02 20.39
N THR A 646 6.96 -110.84 21.52
CA THR A 646 7.62 -110.74 22.82
C THR A 646 8.29 -112.06 23.22
N ALA A 647 7.65 -113.21 22.95
CA ALA A 647 8.25 -114.51 23.22
C ALA A 647 9.54 -114.76 22.40
N ALA A 648 9.61 -114.25 21.17
CA ALA A 648 10.81 -114.32 20.34
C ALA A 648 11.89 -113.33 20.81
N ALA A 649 11.50 -112.11 21.20
CA ALA A 649 12.43 -111.09 21.69
C ALA A 649 13.12 -111.49 23.01
N ALA A 650 12.44 -112.28 23.85
CA ALA A 650 12.94 -112.68 25.17
C ALA A 650 13.41 -114.13 25.27
N SER A 651 13.56 -114.86 24.15
CA SER A 651 13.87 -116.31 24.16
C SER A 651 15.19 -116.67 24.84
N ASP A 652 16.12 -115.70 24.92
CA ASP A 652 17.44 -115.89 25.51
C ASP A 652 17.44 -115.70 27.05
N SER A 653 16.40 -115.07 27.59
CA SER A 653 16.34 -114.63 29.00
C SER A 653 15.23 -115.30 29.81
N TRP A 654 14.18 -115.83 29.17
CA TRP A 654 13.00 -116.40 29.85
C TRP A 654 12.47 -117.67 29.16
N VAL A 655 12.01 -118.65 29.95
CA VAL A 655 11.35 -119.87 29.45
C VAL A 655 9.83 -119.69 29.50
N MET A 656 9.16 -119.82 28.35
CA MET A 656 7.71 -119.60 28.24
C MET A 656 6.97 -120.86 27.77
N ASN A 657 5.78 -121.09 28.32
CA ASN A 657 4.92 -122.23 27.96
C ASN A 657 3.82 -121.79 26.99
N SER A 658 3.40 -122.68 26.09
CA SER A 658 2.25 -122.41 25.21
C SER A 658 0.96 -122.30 26.03
N ALA A 659 0.25 -121.19 25.91
CA ALA A 659 -1.06 -121.01 26.53
C ALA A 659 -2.16 -121.60 25.62
N ASN A 660 -3.22 -122.18 26.19
CA ASN A 660 -4.37 -122.73 25.44
C ASN A 660 -5.36 -121.65 24.95
N HIS A 661 -4.90 -120.41 24.80
CA HIS A 661 -5.70 -119.24 24.48
C HIS A 661 -5.42 -118.80 23.03
N ILE A 662 -6.46 -118.65 22.21
CA ILE A 662 -6.37 -118.08 20.85
C ILE A 662 -7.07 -116.72 20.89
N VAL A 663 -6.36 -115.67 20.48
CA VAL A 663 -6.94 -114.33 20.28
C VAL A 663 -7.18 -114.14 18.80
N ASP A 664 -8.41 -113.79 18.43
CA ASP A 664 -8.76 -113.34 17.09
C ASP A 664 -8.77 -111.81 17.08
N LEU A 665 -7.76 -111.22 16.46
CA LEU A 665 -7.67 -109.78 16.20
C LEU A 665 -7.64 -109.60 14.67
N ASN A 666 -8.78 -109.26 14.08
CA ASN A 666 -8.97 -109.08 12.63
C ASN A 666 -8.74 -110.36 11.79
N ASP A 667 -9.33 -111.49 12.18
CA ASP A 667 -9.29 -112.78 11.45
C ASP A 667 -7.90 -113.46 11.40
N GLU A 668 -6.93 -113.02 12.22
CA GLU A 668 -5.63 -113.67 12.39
C GLU A 668 -5.52 -114.37 13.76
N PRO A 669 -5.59 -115.71 13.83
CA PRO A 669 -5.45 -116.44 15.09
C PRO A 669 -4.01 -116.39 15.60
N MET A 670 -3.81 -115.74 16.75
CA MET A 670 -2.49 -115.60 17.38
C MET A 670 -2.24 -116.68 18.43
N ARG A 671 -1.04 -117.28 18.44
CA ARG A 671 -0.57 -118.16 19.52
C ARG A 671 -0.05 -117.31 20.68
N LEU A 672 -0.53 -117.60 21.88
CA LEU A 672 -0.08 -116.95 23.10
C LEU A 672 0.85 -117.84 23.92
N PHE A 673 1.74 -117.18 24.65
CA PHE A 673 2.65 -117.79 25.60
C PHE A 673 2.37 -117.23 26.99
N THR A 674 2.55 -118.06 28.01
CA THR A 674 2.35 -117.69 29.41
C THR A 674 3.66 -117.83 30.17
N LEU A 675 3.95 -116.86 31.03
CA LEU A 675 5.05 -116.92 31.97
C LEU A 675 4.52 -117.54 33.28
N GLN A 676 4.95 -118.76 33.60
CA GLN A 676 4.66 -119.35 34.91
C GLN A 676 5.59 -118.76 35.96
N LEU A 677 5.02 -117.98 36.87
CA LEU A 677 5.68 -117.60 38.11
C LEU A 677 5.83 -118.86 38.96
N GLU A 678 7.05 -119.21 39.40
CA GLU A 678 7.28 -120.39 40.23
C GLU A 678 6.36 -120.35 41.48
N THR A 679 5.49 -121.34 41.61
CA THR A 679 4.63 -121.50 42.79
C THR A 679 5.51 -121.94 43.96
N ALA A 680 5.79 -121.04 44.90
CA ALA A 680 6.35 -121.43 46.19
C ALA A 680 5.27 -122.21 46.96
N THR A 681 5.56 -123.49 47.24
CA THR A 681 4.79 -124.36 48.15
C THR A 681 4.87 -123.90 49.60
#